data_AF-R6DM71-F1
#
_entry.id   AF-R6DM71-F1
#
_cell.length_a   1.000
_cell.length_b   1.000
_cell.length_c   1.000
_cell.angle_alpha   90.00
_cell.angle_beta   90.00
_cell.angle_gamma   90.00
#
_symmetry.space_group_name_H-M   'P 1'
#
loop_
_entity.id
_entity.type
_entity.pdbx_description
1 polymer ?
#
loop_
_entity_poly.entity_id
_entity_poly.type
_entity_poly.pdbx_seq_one_letter_code
_entity_poly.pdbx_strand_id
1 'polypeptide(L)'
;MKKKIKQILSVALAVIMLIGIAPATGINLVPSASAVSGACGENVTYDYDEATAVLTISGSGTMTNYLYYNSPWASHRDEIKKIIIGDGITGIGDYAFFGCHVAESVTIPDGVVRIGKFAFDDCSGLKEVVLPESVRNIEWYAFAECTGLESINIPYGVTEIDKYAFYETAIKSIVIPESVKRIKWFAFLDCKNLADITLPNNLESIGEDAFRNTAYFNNEANWEDGILYLDNYVINASVDIISATLRPSTITIADNAFGLSKKLESIVIPSSVEKIGNCAFMNCQNLKAVKIPGSVKKIGLYALAYCISLESITVDKDNKFYDSRNNCNAIIETAANTLIAGCSTTAIPEDISDISEGAFAGCAGLSQAVIPSGITQIGVINADGDGKEMNLTIGRGVFSDCTDFESIVIPRSITHIGKYAFVDCKNLRDIYYTGSAEEWAAITKEVGLEGAEIHFNYGHEHELRHVVNAPSCSEDGIEYDYCTVCEEVFNKKVLEKTGHTWGEWTVVREATSKADGLEIRTCKNCSEKEERKIDYVAFVRDVSVDDITMKHKKKVKIEPKITADEGAEYTVKYESSNKKVLTVDEDGNIKTVSSGTANVIVTVTDSNGHSVSDTCKITVKYTFWQGIIQWIIHWLFRGTFPFQPGNPIFSRTSLTIA
;
A
#
# COMPACT_ATOMS: atom_id res chain seq x y z
N MET A 1 63.11 -12.55 69.85
CA MET A 1 64.43 -11.90 70.06
C MET A 1 65.31 -12.31 68.88
N LYS A 2 66.07 -11.42 68.19
CA LYS A 2 67.38 -10.85 68.59
C LYS A 2 68.32 -11.98 69.07
N LYS A 3 69.36 -12.38 68.33
CA LYS A 3 70.55 -11.63 67.83
C LYS A 3 71.13 -12.33 66.56
N LYS A 4 71.52 -11.60 65.49
CA LYS A 4 72.87 -11.02 65.18
C LYS A 4 73.96 -12.10 64.97
N ILE A 5 74.91 -12.05 64.02
CA ILE A 5 75.54 -10.97 63.19
C ILE A 5 76.18 -11.66 61.94
N LYS A 6 76.27 -11.11 60.71
CA LYS A 6 77.27 -10.14 60.16
C LYS A 6 76.88 -9.80 58.68
N GLN A 7 76.67 -8.53 58.30
CA GLN A 7 77.49 -7.70 57.36
C GLN A 7 77.80 -8.37 55.99
N ILE A 8 77.34 -7.94 54.79
CA ILE A 8 77.04 -6.61 54.14
C ILE A 8 78.28 -5.92 53.53
N LEU A 9 78.08 -5.30 52.34
CA LEU A 9 79.00 -4.54 51.44
C LEU A 9 79.82 -5.38 50.42
N SER A 10 80.07 -4.95 49.17
CA SER A 10 79.47 -3.84 48.37
C SER A 10 79.97 -3.74 46.90
N VAL A 11 79.09 -3.28 45.99
CA VAL A 11 79.39 -2.44 44.80
C VAL A 11 80.18 -3.11 43.64
N ALA A 12 80.20 -2.45 42.46
CA ALA A 12 80.50 -3.02 41.14
C ALA A 12 81.52 -2.20 40.31
N LEU A 13 81.72 -2.65 39.05
CA LEU A 13 82.45 -2.01 37.93
C LEU A 13 83.99 -2.14 37.87
N ALA A 14 84.51 -1.86 36.65
CA ALA A 14 85.88 -2.02 36.13
C ALA A 14 86.34 -3.49 35.89
N VAL A 15 86.79 -4.00 34.72
CA VAL A 15 87.29 -3.52 33.40
C VAL A 15 88.81 -3.74 33.20
N ILE A 16 89.12 -4.69 32.29
CA ILE A 16 90.33 -4.83 31.44
C ILE A 16 91.61 -5.53 31.99
N MET A 17 92.20 -6.34 31.07
CA MET A 17 93.54 -6.94 31.00
C MET A 17 93.98 -7.99 32.05
N LEU A 18 94.01 -9.25 31.58
CA LEU A 18 95.27 -9.99 31.48
C LEU A 18 95.29 -10.79 30.15
N ILE A 19 96.45 -10.87 29.49
CA ILE A 19 96.59 -11.47 28.16
C ILE A 19 96.94 -12.95 28.29
N GLY A 20 96.10 -13.82 27.72
CA GLY A 20 96.37 -15.25 27.56
C GLY A 20 96.08 -15.69 26.13
N ILE A 21 97.12 -15.91 25.33
CA ILE A 21 96.97 -16.38 23.94
C ILE A 21 96.85 -17.90 23.95
N ALA A 22 95.70 -18.42 23.52
CA ALA A 22 95.49 -19.83 23.20
C ALA A 22 95.21 -19.96 21.68
N PRO A 23 95.74 -20.99 21.00
CA PRO A 23 95.58 -21.14 19.55
C PRO A 23 94.13 -21.54 19.18
N ALA A 24 93.67 -21.08 18.02
CA ALA A 24 92.34 -21.39 17.52
C ALA A 24 92.25 -22.82 16.98
N THR A 25 91.35 -23.63 17.53
CA THR A 25 90.90 -24.90 16.94
C THR A 25 89.39 -25.04 17.12
N GLY A 26 88.65 -25.12 16.02
CA GLY A 26 87.24 -25.53 16.01
C GLY A 26 86.27 -24.53 16.64
N ILE A 27 85.95 -23.43 15.93
CA ILE A 27 84.60 -22.86 16.07
C ILE A 27 83.66 -23.89 15.44
N ASN A 28 83.02 -24.70 16.28
CA ASN A 28 81.84 -25.44 15.85
C ASN A 28 80.73 -24.41 15.65
N LEU A 29 80.62 -23.88 14.44
CA LEU A 29 79.44 -23.18 13.99
C LEU A 29 78.29 -24.19 14.01
N VAL A 30 77.51 -24.17 15.08
CA VAL A 30 76.11 -24.61 14.98
C VAL A 30 75.54 -23.79 13.82
N PRO A 31 74.98 -24.43 12.77
CA PRO A 31 74.41 -23.68 11.67
C PRO A 31 73.36 -22.74 12.24
N SER A 32 73.40 -21.46 11.85
CA SER A 32 72.39 -20.48 12.25
C SER A 32 71.03 -21.01 11.80
N ALA A 33 70.18 -21.37 12.76
CA ALA A 33 68.84 -21.88 12.49
C ALA A 33 68.09 -20.89 11.59
N SER A 34 67.28 -21.41 10.68
CA SER A 34 66.53 -20.59 9.74
C SER A 34 65.30 -20.03 10.44
N ALA A 35 65.49 -19.02 11.31
CA ALA A 35 64.41 -18.40 12.07
C ALA A 35 63.28 -17.92 11.14
N VAL A 36 62.18 -18.68 11.08
CA VAL A 36 61.09 -18.46 10.13
C VAL A 36 60.23 -17.34 10.69
N SER A 37 60.41 -16.15 10.14
CA SER A 37 59.82 -14.91 10.65
C SER A 37 59.20 -14.06 9.54
N GLY A 38 58.23 -13.24 9.90
CA GLY A 38 57.53 -12.37 8.95
C GLY A 38 56.33 -11.64 9.55
N ALA A 39 55.51 -11.03 8.70
CA ALA A 39 54.30 -10.34 9.12
C ALA A 39 53.11 -11.30 9.31
N CYS A 40 52.32 -11.07 10.35
CA CYS A 40 51.04 -11.73 10.62
C CYS A 40 49.94 -10.74 11.09
N GLY A 41 50.10 -9.47 10.73
CA GLY A 41 49.15 -8.36 10.86
C GLY A 41 49.80 -7.06 10.36
N GLU A 42 49.11 -5.92 10.47
CA GLU A 42 49.65 -4.63 9.99
C GLU A 42 50.90 -4.19 10.78
N ASN A 43 50.84 -4.31 12.11
CA ASN A 43 51.92 -4.00 13.04
C ASN A 43 52.27 -5.23 13.91
N VAL A 44 52.05 -6.44 13.37
CA VAL A 44 52.17 -7.72 14.07
C VAL A 44 53.04 -8.67 13.27
N THR A 45 54.02 -9.29 13.93
CA THR A 45 55.02 -10.19 13.34
C THR A 45 55.09 -11.51 14.08
N TYR A 46 55.49 -12.57 13.37
CA TYR A 46 55.80 -13.87 13.98
C TYR A 46 57.29 -14.19 13.84
N ASP A 47 57.76 -15.05 14.74
CA ASP A 47 59.07 -15.70 14.72
C ASP A 47 58.89 -17.15 15.19
N TYR A 48 59.40 -18.12 14.43
CA TYR A 48 59.36 -19.55 14.77
C TYR A 48 60.79 -20.09 14.88
N ASP A 49 61.09 -20.62 16.07
CA ASP A 49 62.36 -21.29 16.37
C ASP A 49 62.22 -22.81 16.19
N GLU A 50 62.70 -23.29 15.04
CA GLU A 50 62.79 -24.72 14.68
C GLU A 50 63.49 -25.58 15.76
N ALA A 51 64.42 -25.01 16.54
CA ALA A 51 65.21 -25.75 17.52
C ALA A 51 64.50 -25.92 18.87
N THR A 52 63.55 -25.06 19.21
CA THR A 52 62.72 -25.18 20.44
C THR A 52 61.25 -25.48 20.16
N ALA A 53 60.81 -25.45 18.89
CA ALA A 53 59.43 -25.57 18.44
C ALA A 53 58.48 -24.53 19.06
N VAL A 54 58.98 -23.30 19.25
CA VAL A 54 58.24 -22.16 19.80
C VAL A 54 57.87 -21.19 18.70
N LEU A 55 56.58 -20.91 18.55
CA LEU A 55 56.04 -19.82 17.73
C LEU A 55 55.75 -18.60 18.62
N THR A 56 56.38 -17.47 18.33
CA THR A 56 56.19 -16.21 19.05
C THR A 56 55.51 -15.18 18.15
N ILE A 57 54.39 -14.63 18.58
CA ILE A 57 53.69 -13.50 17.95
C ILE A 57 54.01 -12.23 18.74
N SER A 58 54.45 -11.19 18.05
CA SER A 58 54.94 -9.92 18.62
C SER A 58 54.43 -8.71 17.84
N GLY A 59 54.55 -7.52 18.42
CA GLY A 59 54.06 -6.27 17.83
C GLY A 59 52.84 -5.73 18.56
N SER A 60 51.96 -5.02 17.84
CA SER A 60 50.77 -4.40 18.43
C SER A 60 49.53 -4.46 17.53
N GLY A 61 48.36 -4.63 18.14
CA GLY A 61 47.08 -4.70 17.45
C GLY A 61 46.62 -6.14 17.15
N THR A 62 45.76 -6.29 16.15
CA THR A 62 45.09 -7.56 15.84
C THR A 62 45.85 -8.36 14.77
N MET A 63 45.93 -9.67 14.94
CA MET A 63 46.48 -10.59 13.94
C MET A 63 45.59 -10.65 12.68
N THR A 64 46.19 -10.97 11.52
CA THR A 64 45.47 -11.24 10.27
C THR A 64 44.49 -12.40 10.45
N ASN A 65 43.25 -12.23 9.96
CA ASN A 65 42.32 -13.35 9.77
C ASN A 65 42.74 -14.16 8.54
N TYR A 66 42.91 -15.48 8.70
CA TYR A 66 43.28 -16.40 7.63
C TYR A 66 42.07 -17.17 7.09
N LEU A 67 42.31 -18.03 6.11
CA LEU A 67 41.35 -19.01 5.60
C LEU A 67 42.00 -20.39 5.68
N TYR A 68 41.41 -21.30 6.47
CA TYR A 68 41.89 -22.67 6.66
C TYR A 68 43.40 -22.75 6.99
N TYR A 69 44.21 -23.37 6.12
CA TYR A 69 45.63 -23.67 6.35
C TYR A 69 46.58 -22.52 5.96
N ASN A 70 46.08 -21.31 5.70
CA ASN A 70 46.88 -20.20 5.14
C ASN A 70 47.63 -19.33 6.18
N SER A 71 47.87 -19.84 7.40
CA SER A 71 48.73 -19.19 8.41
C SER A 71 50.21 -19.19 7.96
N PRO A 72 51.03 -18.15 8.22
CA PRO A 72 52.41 -18.07 7.73
C PRO A 72 53.32 -19.23 8.17
N TRP A 73 53.03 -19.82 9.34
CA TRP A 73 53.72 -20.96 9.94
C TRP A 73 53.13 -22.33 9.54
N ALA A 74 52.25 -22.40 8.53
CA ALA A 74 51.54 -23.63 8.17
C ALA A 74 52.44 -24.81 7.81
N SER A 75 53.65 -24.57 7.27
CA SER A 75 54.64 -25.61 6.99
C SER A 75 55.26 -26.26 8.23
N HIS A 76 55.06 -25.67 9.41
CA HIS A 76 55.58 -26.14 10.71
C HIS A 76 54.45 -26.46 11.71
N ARG A 77 53.20 -26.52 11.22
CA ARG A 77 51.99 -26.74 12.02
C ARG A 77 52.05 -28.02 12.87
N ASP A 78 52.59 -29.09 12.30
CA ASP A 78 52.80 -30.39 12.94
C ASP A 78 54.01 -30.43 13.91
N GLU A 79 54.76 -29.33 14.01
CA GLU A 79 55.98 -29.22 14.82
C GLU A 79 55.80 -28.32 16.05
N ILE A 80 54.99 -27.25 15.95
CA ILE A 80 54.84 -26.20 16.97
C ILE A 80 54.32 -26.76 18.31
N LYS A 81 55.17 -26.75 19.34
CA LYS A 81 54.83 -27.23 20.69
C LYS A 81 54.37 -26.12 21.63
N LYS A 82 54.71 -24.87 21.33
CA LYS A 82 54.34 -23.73 22.17
C LYS A 82 54.04 -22.49 21.34
N ILE A 83 52.95 -21.83 21.70
CA ILE A 83 52.52 -20.55 21.13
C ILE A 83 52.68 -19.46 22.21
N ILE A 84 53.36 -18.36 21.88
CA ILE A 84 53.52 -17.20 22.77
C ILE A 84 52.93 -15.98 22.06
N ILE A 85 51.92 -15.35 22.64
CA ILE A 85 51.33 -14.11 22.13
C ILE A 85 51.79 -12.96 23.03
N GLY A 86 52.45 -11.95 22.45
CA GLY A 86 53.03 -10.83 23.19
C GLY A 86 52.04 -9.72 23.58
N ASP A 87 52.35 -9.00 24.66
CA ASP A 87 51.43 -8.10 25.38
C ASP A 87 50.72 -7.02 24.55
N GLY A 88 51.26 -6.62 23.40
CA GLY A 88 50.66 -5.63 22.50
C GLY A 88 49.53 -6.16 21.63
N ILE A 89 49.30 -7.48 21.58
CA ILE A 89 48.29 -8.09 20.71
C ILE A 89 46.88 -7.94 21.30
N THR A 90 45.97 -7.37 20.52
CA THR A 90 44.58 -7.07 20.93
C THR A 90 43.55 -8.08 20.44
N GLY A 91 43.92 -8.96 19.51
CA GLY A 91 43.01 -9.98 19.00
C GLY A 91 43.71 -11.04 18.17
N ILE A 92 43.25 -12.28 18.33
CA ILE A 92 43.71 -13.45 17.60
C ILE A 92 42.89 -13.60 16.32
N GLY A 93 43.56 -13.87 15.21
CA GLY A 93 42.96 -13.97 13.89
C GLY A 93 42.18 -15.28 13.68
N ASP A 94 41.19 -15.24 12.79
CA ASP A 94 40.49 -16.44 12.32
C ASP A 94 41.50 -17.46 11.74
N TYR A 95 41.35 -18.73 12.06
CA TYR A 95 42.24 -19.86 11.68
C TYR A 95 43.73 -19.71 12.06
N ALA A 96 44.12 -18.77 12.93
CA ALA A 96 45.52 -18.45 13.20
C ALA A 96 46.39 -19.67 13.62
N PHE A 97 45.92 -20.47 14.57
CA PHE A 97 46.60 -21.66 15.08
C PHE A 97 45.80 -22.94 14.84
N PHE A 98 44.84 -22.91 13.90
CA PHE A 98 44.11 -24.10 13.44
C PHE A 98 45.06 -25.29 13.22
N GLY A 99 44.65 -26.50 13.58
CA GLY A 99 45.39 -27.74 13.40
C GLY A 99 46.79 -27.77 14.02
N CYS A 100 47.12 -26.97 15.04
CA CYS A 100 48.43 -27.08 15.72
C CYS A 100 48.40 -28.28 16.68
N HIS A 101 48.25 -29.48 16.13
CA HIS A 101 47.91 -30.73 16.84
C HIS A 101 48.90 -31.08 17.97
N VAL A 102 50.16 -30.64 17.89
CA VAL A 102 51.20 -30.92 18.89
C VAL A 102 51.47 -29.75 19.85
N ALA A 103 50.71 -28.67 19.79
CA ALA A 103 50.88 -27.50 20.65
C ALA A 103 50.48 -27.82 22.10
N GLU A 104 51.46 -28.02 22.99
CA GLU A 104 51.24 -28.37 24.39
C GLU A 104 50.75 -27.19 25.25
N SER A 105 51.05 -25.95 24.83
CA SER A 105 50.66 -24.74 25.56
C SER A 105 50.55 -23.48 24.69
N VAL A 106 49.65 -22.57 25.08
CA VAL A 106 49.55 -21.20 24.55
C VAL A 106 49.63 -20.19 25.70
N THR A 107 50.30 -19.05 25.47
CA THR A 107 50.28 -17.88 26.35
C THR A 107 49.48 -16.76 25.70
N ILE A 108 48.39 -16.31 26.34
CA ILE A 108 47.50 -15.24 25.86
C ILE A 108 47.55 -14.08 26.87
N PRO A 109 47.91 -12.85 26.46
CA PRO A 109 48.12 -11.71 27.38
C PRO A 109 46.88 -10.84 27.57
N ASP A 110 46.88 -10.05 28.65
CA ASP A 110 45.82 -9.12 29.10
C ASP A 110 45.36 -8.05 28.07
N GLY A 111 46.05 -7.94 26.92
CA GLY A 111 45.62 -7.10 25.80
C GLY A 111 44.54 -7.73 24.91
N VAL A 112 44.38 -9.05 24.91
CA VAL A 112 43.54 -9.77 23.93
C VAL A 112 42.06 -9.66 24.27
N VAL A 113 41.29 -9.07 23.36
CA VAL A 113 39.83 -8.86 23.49
C VAL A 113 39.02 -9.89 22.68
N ARG A 114 39.57 -10.36 21.56
CA ARG A 114 38.90 -11.25 20.60
C ARG A 114 39.72 -12.51 20.33
N ILE A 115 39.04 -13.66 20.33
CA ILE A 115 39.55 -14.92 19.78
C ILE A 115 38.73 -15.24 18.53
N GLY A 116 39.43 -15.33 17.39
CA GLY A 116 38.83 -15.53 16.07
C GLY A 116 38.19 -16.91 15.87
N LYS A 117 37.48 -17.05 14.76
CA LYS A 117 36.83 -18.31 14.33
C LYS A 117 37.89 -19.37 14.10
N PHE A 118 37.66 -20.60 14.53
CA PHE A 118 38.61 -21.71 14.34
C PHE A 118 40.06 -21.40 14.82
N ALA A 119 40.24 -20.44 15.73
CA ALA A 119 41.57 -19.87 16.02
C ALA A 119 42.54 -20.88 16.64
N PHE A 120 42.03 -21.84 17.42
CA PHE A 120 42.75 -22.99 17.97
C PHE A 120 42.03 -24.31 17.65
N ASP A 121 41.19 -24.35 16.61
CA ASP A 121 40.50 -25.59 16.20
C ASP A 121 41.52 -26.71 15.89
N ASP A 122 41.24 -27.95 16.27
CA ASP A 122 42.17 -29.11 16.30
C ASP A 122 43.58 -28.77 16.83
N CYS A 123 43.66 -27.99 17.91
CA CYS A 123 44.84 -27.92 18.77
C CYS A 123 44.81 -29.04 19.81
N SER A 124 44.71 -30.28 19.35
CA SER A 124 44.50 -31.50 20.15
C SER A 124 45.57 -31.74 21.24
N GLY A 125 46.75 -31.13 21.15
CA GLY A 125 47.81 -31.16 22.18
C GLY A 125 47.62 -30.20 23.37
N LEU A 126 46.77 -29.18 23.27
CA LEU A 126 46.58 -28.16 24.32
C LEU A 126 45.86 -28.78 25.52
N LYS A 127 46.42 -28.63 26.74
CA LYS A 127 45.86 -29.23 27.97
C LYS A 127 45.12 -28.25 28.86
N GLU A 128 45.59 -27.00 28.89
CA GLU A 128 45.03 -25.89 29.66
C GLU A 128 45.19 -24.62 28.83
N VAL A 129 44.15 -23.77 28.83
CA VAL A 129 44.20 -22.44 28.23
C VAL A 129 43.72 -21.43 29.26
N VAL A 130 44.58 -20.48 29.61
CA VAL A 130 44.22 -19.36 30.49
C VAL A 130 43.74 -18.20 29.61
N LEU A 131 42.45 -17.88 29.73
CA LEU A 131 41.85 -16.72 29.05
C LEU A 131 41.92 -15.48 29.96
N PRO A 132 42.43 -14.33 29.47
CA PRO A 132 42.48 -13.11 30.27
C PRO A 132 41.12 -12.41 30.37
N GLU A 133 40.90 -11.67 31.46
CA GLU A 133 39.66 -10.90 31.74
C GLU A 133 39.41 -9.73 30.76
N SER A 134 40.28 -9.54 29.77
CA SER A 134 40.11 -8.67 28.60
C SER A 134 39.24 -9.29 27.50
N VAL A 135 39.11 -10.62 27.43
CA VAL A 135 38.34 -11.31 26.37
C VAL A 135 36.85 -10.98 26.48
N ARG A 136 36.24 -10.67 25.33
CA ARG A 136 34.79 -10.43 25.17
C ARG A 136 34.15 -11.40 24.20
N ASN A 137 34.91 -11.89 23.22
CA ASN A 137 34.42 -12.75 22.15
C ASN A 137 35.30 -14.01 22.01
N ILE A 138 34.64 -15.17 22.13
CA ILE A 138 35.13 -16.49 21.73
C ILE A 138 34.23 -16.89 20.55
N GLU A 139 34.70 -16.72 19.31
CA GLU A 139 33.88 -17.00 18.12
C GLU A 139 33.73 -18.52 17.86
N TRP A 140 32.78 -18.88 17.00
CA TRP A 140 32.50 -20.26 16.62
C TRP A 140 33.74 -21.08 16.23
N TYR A 141 33.75 -22.34 16.68
CA TYR A 141 34.88 -23.28 16.61
C TYR A 141 36.21 -22.79 17.22
N ALA A 142 36.27 -21.70 18.00
CA ALA A 142 37.54 -21.14 18.48
C ALA A 142 38.45 -22.13 19.23
N PHE A 143 37.89 -23.11 19.95
CA PHE A 143 38.59 -24.20 20.63
C PHE A 143 37.96 -25.57 20.32
N ALA A 144 37.37 -25.74 19.13
CA ALA A 144 36.88 -27.04 18.69
C ALA A 144 38.03 -28.05 18.52
N GLU A 145 37.70 -29.34 18.63
CA GLU A 145 38.59 -30.50 18.44
C GLU A 145 39.91 -30.45 19.27
N CYS A 146 39.98 -29.59 20.29
CA CYS A 146 41.04 -29.55 21.31
C CYS A 146 40.85 -30.73 22.28
N THR A 147 41.03 -31.94 21.78
CA THR A 147 40.80 -33.22 22.47
C THR A 147 41.74 -33.50 23.64
N GLY A 148 42.74 -32.64 23.87
CA GLY A 148 43.58 -32.63 25.08
C GLY A 148 43.13 -31.65 26.17
N LEU A 149 42.24 -30.70 25.87
CA LEU A 149 41.95 -29.54 26.72
C LEU A 149 41.08 -29.95 27.91
N GLU A 150 41.67 -30.11 29.09
CA GLU A 150 40.96 -30.62 30.28
C GLU A 150 40.26 -29.53 31.09
N SER A 151 40.70 -28.27 30.95
CA SER A 151 40.16 -27.12 31.69
C SER A 151 40.35 -25.80 30.95
N ILE A 152 39.31 -24.96 30.97
CA ILE A 152 39.31 -23.56 30.53
C ILE A 152 38.33 -22.77 31.39
N ASN A 153 38.67 -21.52 31.72
CA ASN A 153 37.76 -20.61 32.43
C ASN A 153 37.16 -19.61 31.43
N ILE A 154 35.85 -19.38 31.51
CA ILE A 154 35.17 -18.36 30.69
C ILE A 154 35.26 -17.01 31.41
N PRO A 155 35.92 -15.98 30.84
CA PRO A 155 36.08 -14.69 31.52
C PRO A 155 34.75 -13.93 31.72
N TYR A 156 34.68 -13.09 32.75
CA TYR A 156 33.45 -12.34 33.09
C TYR A 156 33.09 -11.26 32.04
N GLY A 157 33.97 -11.01 31.08
CA GLY A 157 33.66 -10.18 29.91
C GLY A 157 32.85 -10.86 28.82
N VAL A 158 32.71 -12.19 28.83
CA VAL A 158 32.02 -12.94 27.78
C VAL A 158 30.51 -12.93 28.02
N THR A 159 29.76 -12.50 27.01
CA THR A 159 28.28 -12.45 27.03
C THR A 159 27.62 -13.61 26.28
N GLU A 160 28.34 -14.30 25.41
CA GLU A 160 27.83 -15.42 24.61
C GLU A 160 28.91 -16.48 24.42
N ILE A 161 28.51 -17.75 24.40
CA ILE A 161 29.34 -18.87 23.94
C ILE A 161 28.80 -19.28 22.57
N ASP A 162 29.61 -19.10 21.53
CA ASP A 162 29.21 -19.19 20.12
C ASP A 162 29.11 -20.66 19.63
N LYS A 163 28.55 -20.87 18.42
CA LYS A 163 28.28 -22.22 17.90
C LYS A 163 29.55 -23.09 17.84
N TYR A 164 29.49 -24.32 18.35
CA TYR A 164 30.64 -25.25 18.42
C TYR A 164 31.92 -24.73 19.12
N ALA A 165 31.86 -23.66 19.93
CA ALA A 165 33.07 -23.00 20.46
C ALA A 165 34.05 -23.92 21.22
N PHE A 166 33.55 -25.00 21.84
CA PHE A 166 34.31 -26.02 22.57
C PHE A 166 33.98 -27.45 22.11
N TYR A 167 33.53 -27.63 20.86
CA TYR A 167 33.16 -28.95 20.31
C TYR A 167 34.28 -30.00 20.48
N GLU A 168 33.91 -31.20 20.92
CA GLU A 168 34.82 -32.35 21.14
C GLU A 168 36.06 -32.05 22.03
N THR A 169 35.95 -31.12 22.98
CA THR A 169 37.02 -30.87 23.96
C THR A 169 37.00 -31.87 25.12
N ALA A 170 38.16 -32.08 25.75
CA ALA A 170 38.31 -32.98 26.90
C ALA A 170 37.92 -32.36 28.26
N ILE A 171 37.22 -31.21 28.26
CA ILE A 171 36.96 -30.44 29.48
C ILE A 171 36.14 -31.24 30.48
N LYS A 172 36.54 -31.19 31.75
CA LYS A 172 35.94 -32.02 32.82
C LYS A 172 34.86 -31.28 33.60
N SER A 173 35.07 -29.99 33.80
CA SER A 173 34.14 -29.09 34.48
C SER A 173 34.09 -27.73 33.78
N ILE A 174 32.94 -27.05 33.86
CA ILE A 174 32.79 -25.67 33.36
C ILE A 174 31.87 -24.85 34.28
N VAL A 175 32.31 -23.63 34.58
CA VAL A 175 31.49 -22.63 35.27
C VAL A 175 31.14 -21.54 34.27
N ILE A 176 29.85 -21.39 33.97
CA ILE A 176 29.34 -20.37 33.06
C ILE A 176 29.05 -19.10 33.88
N PRO A 177 29.75 -17.98 33.65
CA PRO A 177 29.60 -16.79 34.49
C PRO A 177 28.27 -16.06 34.24
N GLU A 178 27.79 -15.33 35.25
CA GLU A 178 26.56 -14.51 35.21
C GLU A 178 26.59 -13.38 34.14
N SER A 179 27.71 -13.14 33.47
CA SER A 179 27.81 -12.29 32.28
C SER A 179 27.21 -12.93 31.03
N VAL A 180 27.30 -14.26 30.89
CA VAL A 180 26.78 -15.00 29.73
C VAL A 180 25.26 -14.94 29.71
N LYS A 181 24.69 -14.66 28.54
CA LYS A 181 23.25 -14.65 28.26
C LYS A 181 22.83 -15.78 27.34
N ARG A 182 23.69 -16.20 26.42
CA ARG A 182 23.38 -17.24 25.43
C ARG A 182 24.49 -18.27 25.36
N ILE A 183 24.11 -19.54 25.45
CA ILE A 183 24.95 -20.67 25.04
C ILE A 183 24.33 -21.16 23.73
N LYS A 184 25.04 -21.03 22.60
CA LYS A 184 24.47 -21.39 21.29
C LYS A 184 24.49 -22.90 21.04
N TRP A 185 23.87 -23.31 19.93
CA TRP A 185 23.78 -24.71 19.55
C TRP A 185 25.14 -25.39 19.45
N PHE A 186 25.18 -26.67 19.85
CA PHE A 186 26.35 -27.54 19.83
C PHE A 186 27.61 -26.99 20.54
N ALA A 187 27.53 -25.96 21.39
CA ALA A 187 28.68 -25.27 21.97
C ALA A 187 29.68 -26.18 22.72
N PHE A 188 29.16 -27.18 23.44
CA PHE A 188 29.89 -28.24 24.15
C PHE A 188 29.46 -29.64 23.67
N LEU A 189 29.02 -29.77 22.42
CA LEU A 189 28.71 -31.06 21.80
C LEU A 189 29.96 -31.96 21.84
N ASP A 190 29.76 -33.25 22.11
CA ASP A 190 30.82 -34.27 22.13
C ASP A 190 31.96 -34.04 23.16
N CYS A 191 31.77 -33.13 24.13
CA CYS A 191 32.66 -32.95 25.28
C CYS A 191 32.53 -34.13 26.27
N LYS A 192 32.99 -35.31 25.87
CA LYS A 192 32.73 -36.62 26.49
C LYS A 192 33.19 -36.75 27.95
N ASN A 193 34.03 -35.84 28.44
CA ASN A 193 34.50 -35.77 29.83
C ASN A 193 33.70 -34.80 30.72
N LEU A 194 32.86 -33.93 30.14
CA LEU A 194 32.25 -32.80 30.85
C LEU A 194 31.15 -33.29 31.79
N ALA A 195 31.47 -33.42 33.07
CA ALA A 195 30.61 -33.99 34.11
C ALA A 195 30.06 -32.95 35.08
N ASP A 196 30.82 -31.89 35.37
CA ASP A 196 30.42 -30.83 36.31
C ASP A 196 30.12 -29.52 35.55
N ILE A 197 28.85 -29.14 35.46
CA ILE A 197 28.41 -27.93 34.76
C ILE A 197 27.70 -27.03 35.77
N THR A 198 28.04 -25.74 35.82
CA THR A 198 27.32 -24.72 36.60
C THR A 198 26.79 -23.63 35.69
N LEU A 199 25.47 -23.40 35.68
CA LEU A 199 24.83 -22.35 34.88
C LEU A 199 24.50 -21.12 35.74
N PRO A 200 24.48 -19.90 35.15
CA PRO A 200 23.95 -18.72 35.82
C PRO A 200 22.42 -18.75 35.79
N ASN A 201 21.79 -18.02 36.72
CA ASN A 201 20.33 -18.01 36.85
C ASN A 201 19.62 -17.07 35.84
N ASN A 202 20.37 -16.53 34.88
CA ASN A 202 19.93 -15.40 34.06
C ASN A 202 20.00 -15.62 32.53
N LEU A 203 20.28 -16.85 32.06
CA LEU A 203 20.40 -17.18 30.63
C LEU A 203 19.12 -16.82 29.86
N GLU A 204 19.27 -16.23 28.69
CA GLU A 204 18.20 -15.94 27.73
C GLU A 204 17.85 -17.17 26.88
N SER A 205 18.86 -17.98 26.51
CA SER A 205 18.68 -19.27 25.83
C SER A 205 19.86 -20.22 26.05
N ILE A 206 19.55 -21.52 25.93
CA ILE A 206 20.50 -22.61 25.71
C ILE A 206 20.08 -23.24 24.38
N GLY A 207 21.00 -23.28 23.41
CA GLY A 207 20.75 -23.74 22.05
C GLY A 207 20.65 -25.26 21.93
N GLU A 208 20.12 -25.71 20.78
CA GLU A 208 20.00 -27.12 20.41
C GLU A 208 21.29 -27.90 20.66
N ASP A 209 21.16 -29.05 21.34
CA ASP A 209 22.24 -30.02 21.60
C ASP A 209 23.53 -29.41 22.21
N ALA A 210 23.45 -28.24 22.85
CA ALA A 210 24.61 -27.50 23.37
C ALA A 210 25.47 -28.30 24.37
N PHE A 211 24.91 -29.33 25.00
CA PHE A 211 25.59 -30.24 25.94
C PHE A 211 25.43 -31.74 25.56
N ARG A 212 25.06 -32.06 24.32
CA ARG A 212 24.81 -33.44 23.90
C ARG A 212 26.11 -34.27 23.89
N ASN A 213 26.00 -35.54 24.29
CA ASN A 213 27.12 -36.48 24.44
C ASN A 213 28.23 -36.02 25.42
N THR A 214 27.91 -35.11 26.34
CA THR A 214 28.72 -34.82 27.52
C THR A 214 28.63 -35.95 28.55
N ALA A 215 29.57 -36.04 29.50
CA ALA A 215 29.42 -36.96 30.62
C ALA A 215 28.17 -36.61 31.48
N TYR A 216 27.80 -35.33 31.57
CA TYR A 216 26.56 -34.89 32.21
C TYR A 216 25.30 -35.42 31.49
N PHE A 217 25.25 -35.33 30.16
CA PHE A 217 24.14 -35.84 29.35
C PHE A 217 24.04 -37.37 29.40
N ASN A 218 25.18 -38.07 29.38
CA ASN A 218 25.25 -39.53 29.39
C ASN A 218 25.06 -40.16 30.78
N ASN A 219 24.95 -39.36 31.85
CA ASN A 219 24.71 -39.84 33.20
C ASN A 219 23.21 -40.00 33.48
N GLU A 220 22.73 -41.24 33.56
CA GLU A 220 21.33 -41.60 33.85
C GLU A 220 20.76 -40.88 35.10
N ALA A 221 21.60 -40.58 36.10
CA ALA A 221 21.17 -39.91 37.33
C ALA A 221 20.75 -38.43 37.15
N ASN A 222 21.04 -37.82 35.99
CA ASN A 222 20.59 -36.47 35.64
C ASN A 222 19.23 -36.45 34.91
N TRP A 223 18.70 -37.62 34.55
CA TRP A 223 17.41 -37.77 33.87
C TRP A 223 16.31 -38.13 34.87
N GLU A 224 15.19 -37.41 34.84
CA GLU A 224 13.97 -37.72 35.61
C GLU A 224 12.81 -37.98 34.65
N ASP A 225 12.19 -39.16 34.74
CA ASP A 225 11.07 -39.60 33.89
C ASP A 225 11.26 -39.38 32.37
N GLY A 226 12.52 -39.48 31.91
CA GLY A 226 12.91 -39.28 30.52
C GLY A 226 13.20 -37.83 30.14
N ILE A 227 13.34 -36.92 31.09
CA ILE A 227 13.66 -35.49 30.90
C ILE A 227 15.03 -35.19 31.50
N LEU A 228 15.95 -34.62 30.71
CA LEU A 228 17.27 -34.18 31.18
C LEU A 228 17.18 -32.75 31.71
N TYR A 229 17.46 -32.61 33.01
CA TYR A 229 17.57 -31.32 33.67
C TYR A 229 19.02 -30.93 33.87
N LEU A 230 19.32 -29.64 33.74
CA LEU A 230 20.55 -29.02 34.23
C LEU A 230 20.14 -27.83 35.11
N ASP A 231 20.39 -27.93 36.41
CA ASP A 231 19.78 -27.08 37.45
C ASP A 231 18.24 -26.98 37.30
N ASN A 232 17.74 -25.80 36.95
CA ASN A 232 16.31 -25.49 36.71
C ASN A 232 15.97 -25.35 35.21
N TYR A 233 16.87 -25.75 34.32
CA TYR A 233 16.66 -25.76 32.87
C TYR A 233 16.34 -27.19 32.41
N VAL A 234 15.30 -27.38 31.61
CA VAL A 234 15.12 -28.62 30.82
C VAL A 234 15.93 -28.46 29.55
N ILE A 235 16.95 -29.30 29.36
CA ILE A 235 17.89 -29.20 28.23
C ILE A 235 17.75 -30.31 27.18
N ASN A 236 17.06 -31.41 27.52
CA ASN A 236 16.72 -32.48 26.58
C ASN A 236 15.57 -33.35 27.11
N ALA A 237 14.99 -34.18 26.25
CA ALA A 237 13.99 -35.17 26.59
C ALA A 237 14.10 -36.39 25.66
N SER A 238 13.78 -37.57 26.19
CA SER A 238 13.80 -38.81 25.44
C SER A 238 12.73 -38.80 24.35
N VAL A 239 13.11 -39.09 23.11
CA VAL A 239 12.18 -39.18 21.97
C VAL A 239 11.08 -40.23 22.15
N ASP A 240 11.25 -41.15 23.11
CA ASP A 240 10.30 -42.18 23.50
C ASP A 240 9.27 -41.73 24.57
N ILE A 241 9.38 -40.52 25.12
CA ILE A 241 8.48 -39.99 26.16
C ILE A 241 7.03 -39.88 25.65
N ILE A 242 6.06 -40.28 26.49
CA ILE A 242 4.62 -40.27 26.17
C ILE A 242 3.88 -39.14 26.89
N SER A 243 4.29 -38.81 28.11
CA SER A 243 3.77 -37.68 28.86
C SER A 243 4.87 -37.06 29.73
N ALA A 244 4.82 -35.75 29.91
CA ALA A 244 5.81 -34.99 30.68
C ALA A 244 5.11 -34.15 31.77
N THR A 245 5.74 -34.05 32.95
CA THR A 245 5.38 -33.09 34.00
C THR A 245 6.67 -32.51 34.54
N LEU A 246 6.89 -31.21 34.34
CA LEU A 246 8.20 -30.63 34.66
C LEU A 246 8.34 -30.34 36.17
N ARG A 247 9.56 -30.40 36.69
CA ARG A 247 9.88 -30.00 38.08
C ARG A 247 9.24 -28.63 38.40
N PRO A 248 8.56 -28.44 39.57
CA PRO A 248 8.00 -27.15 39.97
C PRO A 248 9.00 -25.99 40.18
N SER A 249 10.31 -26.24 40.03
CA SER A 249 11.36 -25.23 40.02
C SER A 249 11.86 -24.87 38.61
N THR A 250 11.37 -25.53 37.56
CA THR A 250 11.83 -25.32 36.17
C THR A 250 11.58 -23.88 35.74
N ILE A 251 12.63 -23.13 35.39
CA ILE A 251 12.54 -21.73 34.95
C ILE A 251 12.53 -21.59 33.42
N THR A 252 13.04 -22.58 32.69
CA THR A 252 13.24 -22.50 31.25
C THR A 252 13.24 -23.88 30.61
N ILE A 253 12.57 -23.98 29.46
CA ILE A 253 12.71 -25.11 28.52
C ILE A 253 13.64 -24.62 27.41
N ALA A 254 14.76 -25.32 27.19
CA ALA A 254 15.79 -24.92 26.23
C ALA A 254 15.34 -25.07 24.76
N ASP A 255 16.16 -24.59 23.84
CA ASP A 255 15.91 -24.72 22.40
C ASP A 255 15.96 -26.21 22.01
N ASN A 256 14.99 -26.65 21.21
CA ASN A 256 14.78 -28.03 20.77
C ASN A 256 14.67 -29.09 21.89
N ALA A 257 14.40 -28.70 23.16
CA ALA A 257 14.55 -29.61 24.31
C ALA A 257 13.58 -30.82 24.33
N PHE A 258 12.36 -30.69 23.82
CA PHE A 258 11.45 -31.82 23.51
C PHE A 258 11.35 -32.06 21.99
N GLY A 259 12.22 -31.44 21.20
CA GLY A 259 12.27 -31.60 19.75
C GLY A 259 12.31 -33.06 19.33
N LEU A 260 11.57 -33.40 18.27
CA LEU A 260 11.45 -34.77 17.76
C LEU A 260 10.85 -35.80 18.76
N SER A 261 10.30 -35.39 19.91
CA SER A 261 9.59 -36.26 20.87
C SER A 261 8.21 -36.65 20.35
N LYS A 262 8.19 -37.39 19.24
CA LYS A 262 6.99 -37.70 18.46
C LYS A 262 5.90 -38.45 19.23
N LYS A 263 6.29 -39.20 20.28
CA LYS A 263 5.36 -39.94 21.14
C LYS A 263 4.70 -39.10 22.23
N LEU A 264 5.17 -37.88 22.49
CA LEU A 264 4.64 -37.00 23.54
C LEU A 264 3.18 -36.63 23.23
N GLU A 265 2.24 -37.15 24.01
CA GLU A 265 0.81 -36.84 23.87
C GLU A 265 0.37 -35.62 24.71
N SER A 266 1.07 -35.37 25.82
CA SER A 266 0.70 -34.33 26.80
C SER A 266 1.88 -33.83 27.63
N ILE A 267 1.88 -32.54 27.97
CA ILE A 267 2.85 -31.93 28.88
C ILE A 267 2.18 -31.02 29.91
N VAL A 268 2.62 -31.10 31.16
CA VAL A 268 2.29 -30.15 32.23
C VAL A 268 3.49 -29.20 32.43
N ILE A 269 3.34 -27.97 31.94
CA ILE A 269 4.29 -26.88 32.15
C ILE A 269 3.92 -26.16 33.48
N PRO A 270 4.81 -26.11 34.48
CA PRO A 270 4.52 -25.48 35.78
C PRO A 270 4.63 -23.94 35.72
N SER A 271 3.96 -23.26 36.65
CA SER A 271 3.92 -21.79 36.79
C SER A 271 5.24 -21.16 37.28
N SER A 272 6.34 -21.90 37.22
CA SER A 272 7.71 -21.43 37.42
C SER A 272 8.41 -21.10 36.09
N VAL A 273 7.92 -21.65 34.97
CA VAL A 273 8.57 -21.49 33.65
C VAL A 273 8.36 -20.07 33.14
N GLU A 274 9.46 -19.38 32.90
CA GLU A 274 9.47 -18.02 32.35
C GLU A 274 9.79 -17.99 30.84
N LYS A 275 10.43 -19.03 30.31
CA LYS A 275 10.94 -19.09 28.93
C LYS A 275 10.71 -20.46 28.30
N ILE A 276 10.28 -20.46 27.05
CA ILE A 276 10.22 -21.64 26.18
C ILE A 276 11.12 -21.35 24.97
N GLY A 277 12.09 -22.22 24.69
CA GLY A 277 13.10 -22.02 23.65
C GLY A 277 12.59 -22.12 22.22
N ASN A 278 13.48 -21.83 21.27
CA ASN A 278 13.23 -22.03 19.84
C ASN A 278 13.04 -23.53 19.57
N CYS A 279 12.10 -23.90 18.70
CA CYS A 279 11.81 -25.30 18.36
C CYS A 279 11.49 -26.22 19.57
N ALA A 280 11.17 -25.67 20.77
CA ALA A 280 11.16 -26.44 22.02
C ALA A 280 10.32 -27.74 22.00
N PHE A 281 9.18 -27.75 21.29
CA PHE A 281 8.33 -28.93 21.05
C PHE A 281 8.22 -29.27 19.56
N MET A 282 9.16 -28.81 18.73
CA MET A 282 9.09 -29.00 17.28
C MET A 282 8.98 -30.49 16.93
N ASN A 283 8.01 -30.83 16.08
CA ASN A 283 7.77 -32.21 15.64
C ASN A 283 7.35 -33.18 16.78
N CYS A 284 6.76 -32.68 17.87
CA CYS A 284 6.00 -33.48 18.84
C CYS A 284 4.68 -33.95 18.21
N GLN A 285 4.76 -34.88 17.26
CA GLN A 285 3.67 -35.22 16.34
C GLN A 285 2.37 -35.68 17.04
N ASN A 286 2.44 -36.32 18.20
CA ASN A 286 1.27 -36.77 18.96
C ASN A 286 0.73 -35.76 19.98
N LEU A 287 1.33 -34.56 20.13
CA LEU A 287 0.99 -33.62 21.21
C LEU A 287 -0.39 -32.99 20.98
N LYS A 288 -1.38 -33.39 21.79
CA LYS A 288 -2.80 -33.03 21.60
C LYS A 288 -3.16 -31.66 22.14
N ALA A 289 -2.56 -31.27 23.25
CA ALA A 289 -2.86 -30.01 23.91
C ALA A 289 -1.64 -29.42 24.61
N VAL A 290 -1.54 -28.08 24.60
CA VAL A 290 -0.55 -27.31 25.36
C VAL A 290 -1.22 -26.19 26.16
N LYS A 291 -0.70 -25.95 27.36
CA LYS A 291 -1.09 -24.83 28.21
C LYS A 291 0.14 -23.99 28.55
N ILE A 292 0.06 -22.69 28.26
CA ILE A 292 1.08 -21.69 28.57
C ILE A 292 0.75 -21.01 29.91
N PRO A 293 1.58 -21.19 30.96
CA PRO A 293 1.33 -20.56 32.27
C PRO A 293 1.44 -19.03 32.29
N GLY A 294 0.83 -18.40 33.30
CA GLY A 294 0.88 -16.94 33.52
C GLY A 294 2.29 -16.35 33.70
N SER A 295 3.27 -17.21 34.02
CA SER A 295 4.68 -16.85 34.24
C SER A 295 5.50 -16.71 32.96
N VAL A 296 5.05 -17.24 31.81
CA VAL A 296 5.85 -17.28 30.57
C VAL A 296 5.97 -15.88 29.95
N LYS A 297 7.22 -15.43 29.78
CA LYS A 297 7.62 -14.09 29.31
C LYS A 297 8.23 -14.09 27.91
N LYS A 298 8.70 -15.25 27.43
CA LYS A 298 9.25 -15.45 26.10
C LYS A 298 8.94 -16.85 25.59
N ILE A 299 8.51 -16.94 24.33
CA ILE A 299 8.40 -18.18 23.56
C ILE A 299 9.28 -18.00 22.31
N GLY A 300 10.11 -18.99 22.00
CA GLY A 300 10.99 -18.97 20.83
C GLY A 300 10.27 -19.27 19.52
N LEU A 301 10.94 -18.98 18.41
CA LEU A 301 10.43 -19.28 17.07
C LEU A 301 10.22 -20.78 16.92
N TYR A 302 9.20 -21.20 16.15
CA TYR A 302 8.89 -22.61 15.86
C TYR A 302 8.59 -23.49 17.08
N ALA A 303 8.35 -22.92 18.27
CA ALA A 303 8.24 -23.69 19.51
C ALA A 303 7.20 -24.83 19.49
N LEU A 304 6.16 -24.74 18.64
CA LEU A 304 5.11 -25.76 18.45
C LEU A 304 5.01 -26.26 16.99
N ALA A 305 5.94 -25.89 16.10
CA ALA A 305 5.84 -26.26 14.68
C ALA A 305 5.88 -27.79 14.49
N TYR A 306 5.12 -28.31 13.54
CA TYR A 306 4.98 -29.75 13.22
C TYR A 306 4.40 -30.60 14.37
N CYS A 307 3.69 -29.99 15.33
CA CYS A 307 2.82 -30.72 16.27
C CYS A 307 1.52 -31.14 15.55
N ILE A 308 1.61 -32.11 14.64
CA ILE A 308 0.53 -32.45 13.69
C ILE A 308 -0.81 -32.85 14.34
N SER A 309 -0.80 -33.34 15.59
CA SER A 309 -2.00 -33.73 16.34
C SER A 309 -2.51 -32.65 17.31
N LEU A 310 -2.02 -31.42 17.21
CA LEU A 310 -2.39 -30.34 18.13
C LEU A 310 -3.84 -29.89 17.86
N GLU A 311 -4.69 -30.09 18.87
CA GLU A 311 -6.12 -29.76 18.86
C GLU A 311 -6.43 -28.58 19.80
N SER A 312 -5.60 -28.35 20.84
CA SER A 312 -5.86 -27.28 21.82
C SER A 312 -4.60 -26.52 22.25
N ILE A 313 -4.68 -25.19 22.15
CA ILE A 313 -3.72 -24.24 22.67
C ILE A 313 -4.45 -23.34 23.67
N THR A 314 -3.95 -23.27 24.91
CA THR A 314 -4.51 -22.38 25.93
C THR A 314 -3.41 -21.55 26.60
N VAL A 315 -3.75 -20.31 26.95
CA VAL A 315 -2.88 -19.39 27.71
C VAL A 315 -3.60 -19.00 29.00
N ASP A 316 -2.88 -18.99 30.12
CA ASP A 316 -3.43 -18.57 31.41
C ASP A 316 -3.79 -17.08 31.43
N LYS A 317 -4.93 -16.76 32.07
CA LYS A 317 -5.57 -15.43 32.02
C LYS A 317 -4.80 -14.31 32.74
N ASP A 318 -3.76 -14.65 33.49
CA ASP A 318 -2.86 -13.72 34.16
C ASP A 318 -1.51 -13.57 33.45
N ASN A 319 -1.29 -14.26 32.32
CA ASN A 319 -0.16 -13.97 31.44
C ASN A 319 -0.28 -12.53 30.90
N LYS A 320 0.86 -11.84 30.78
CA LYS A 320 0.95 -10.43 30.37
C LYS A 320 1.59 -10.25 28.99
N PHE A 321 2.23 -11.29 28.47
CA PHE A 321 3.02 -11.30 27.24
C PHE A 321 2.30 -12.07 26.13
N TYR A 322 1.50 -13.08 26.50
CA TYR A 322 0.75 -13.92 25.58
C TYR A 322 -0.73 -14.00 25.95
N ASP A 323 -1.60 -14.11 24.95
CA ASP A 323 -3.03 -14.40 25.15
C ASP A 323 -3.56 -15.46 24.17
N SER A 324 -4.83 -15.85 24.38
CA SER A 324 -5.63 -16.66 23.46
C SER A 324 -7.04 -16.05 23.36
N ARG A 325 -7.09 -14.76 22.97
CA ARG A 325 -8.31 -13.93 22.97
C ARG A 325 -9.44 -14.55 22.16
N ASN A 326 -10.68 -14.23 22.52
CA ASN A 326 -11.90 -14.68 21.85
C ASN A 326 -12.06 -16.21 21.73
N ASN A 327 -11.24 -17.01 22.44
CA ASN A 327 -11.07 -18.45 22.29
C ASN A 327 -10.51 -18.84 20.90
N CYS A 328 -9.58 -18.05 20.35
CA CYS A 328 -8.94 -18.27 19.06
C CYS A 328 -8.17 -19.61 18.94
N ASN A 329 -7.90 -20.29 20.06
CA ASN A 329 -7.16 -21.55 20.13
C ASN A 329 -5.75 -21.43 19.51
N ALA A 330 -5.07 -20.33 19.85
CA ALA A 330 -3.72 -19.97 19.40
C ALA A 330 -2.93 -19.25 20.50
N ILE A 331 -1.62 -19.06 20.32
CA ILE A 331 -0.78 -18.17 21.13
C ILE A 331 -0.60 -16.87 20.36
N ILE A 332 -1.00 -15.74 20.96
CA ILE A 332 -0.82 -14.40 20.40
C ILE A 332 0.10 -13.61 21.34
N GLU A 333 1.17 -13.01 20.81
CA GLU A 333 2.00 -12.08 21.58
C GLU A 333 1.29 -10.72 21.72
N THR A 334 1.03 -10.31 22.96
CA THR A 334 0.19 -9.14 23.26
C THR A 334 0.85 -7.81 22.89
N ALA A 335 2.19 -7.76 22.88
CA ALA A 335 2.96 -6.54 22.65
C ALA A 335 3.15 -6.23 21.16
N ALA A 336 3.46 -7.25 20.35
CA ALA A 336 3.54 -7.15 18.88
C ALA A 336 2.17 -7.30 18.19
N ASN A 337 1.17 -7.85 18.91
CA ASN A 337 -0.14 -8.22 18.40
C ASN A 337 -0.07 -9.29 17.27
N THR A 338 0.87 -10.23 17.43
CA THR A 338 1.25 -11.23 16.43
C THR A 338 0.79 -12.63 16.85
N LEU A 339 0.17 -13.40 15.96
CA LEU A 339 -0.12 -14.82 16.20
C LEU A 339 1.17 -15.63 16.02
N ILE A 340 1.71 -16.20 17.10
CA ILE A 340 3.01 -16.89 17.09
C ILE A 340 2.94 -18.41 16.99
N ALA A 341 1.80 -19.01 17.35
CA ALA A 341 1.54 -20.44 17.14
C ALA A 341 0.03 -20.73 17.08
N GLY A 342 -0.39 -21.53 16.11
CA GLY A 342 -1.76 -22.03 15.96
C GLY A 342 -1.81 -23.55 15.85
N CYS A 343 -3.00 -24.07 15.60
CA CYS A 343 -3.32 -25.49 15.50
C CYS A 343 -4.52 -25.73 14.56
N SER A 344 -4.89 -27.01 14.40
CA SER A 344 -5.90 -27.49 13.44
C SER A 344 -7.27 -26.79 13.51
N THR A 345 -7.62 -26.23 14.68
CA THR A 345 -8.91 -25.57 14.95
C THR A 345 -8.76 -24.11 15.36
N THR A 346 -7.62 -23.48 15.08
CA THR A 346 -7.41 -22.05 15.34
C THR A 346 -8.36 -21.18 14.51
N ALA A 347 -9.07 -20.27 15.18
CA ALA A 347 -9.77 -19.16 14.53
C ALA A 347 -8.89 -17.92 14.58
N ILE A 348 -8.26 -17.57 13.45
CA ILE A 348 -7.37 -16.40 13.33
C ILE A 348 -8.18 -15.12 13.62
N PRO A 349 -7.84 -14.31 14.64
CA PRO A 349 -8.63 -13.11 14.96
C PRO A 349 -8.41 -11.97 13.96
N GLU A 350 -9.49 -11.30 13.55
CA GLU A 350 -9.42 -10.13 12.65
C GLU A 350 -8.60 -8.94 13.20
N ASP A 351 -8.35 -8.91 14.51
CA ASP A 351 -7.65 -7.82 15.19
C ASP A 351 -6.12 -8.00 15.30
N ILE A 352 -5.54 -9.12 14.83
CA ILE A 352 -4.07 -9.30 14.83
C ILE A 352 -3.38 -8.43 13.78
N SER A 353 -2.12 -8.07 14.04
CA SER A 353 -1.30 -7.24 13.14
C SER A 353 -0.36 -8.06 12.25
N ASP A 354 -0.01 -9.29 12.66
CA ASP A 354 0.90 -10.16 11.92
C ASP A 354 0.73 -11.64 12.32
N ILE A 355 1.27 -12.57 11.53
CA ILE A 355 1.36 -14.00 11.84
C ILE A 355 2.82 -14.43 11.68
N SER A 356 3.42 -14.92 12.77
CA SER A 356 4.83 -15.32 12.83
C SER A 356 5.20 -16.39 11.80
N GLU A 357 6.45 -16.35 11.34
CA GLU A 357 7.03 -17.51 10.66
C GLU A 357 6.91 -18.76 11.54
N GLY A 358 6.62 -19.90 10.92
CA GLY A 358 6.36 -21.16 11.62
C GLY A 358 5.02 -21.31 12.34
N ALA A 359 4.17 -20.28 12.43
CA ALA A 359 2.99 -20.30 13.31
C ALA A 359 1.99 -21.44 13.04
N PHE A 360 1.82 -21.85 11.78
CA PHE A 360 1.03 -23.02 11.37
C PHE A 360 1.88 -24.08 10.66
N ALA A 361 3.22 -24.00 10.71
CA ALA A 361 4.07 -24.93 9.97
C ALA A 361 3.85 -26.38 10.42
N GLY A 362 3.54 -27.26 9.48
CA GLY A 362 3.17 -28.66 9.73
C GLY A 362 1.81 -28.84 10.40
N CYS A 363 0.89 -27.88 10.32
CA CYS A 363 -0.44 -27.99 10.93
C CYS A 363 -1.39 -28.87 10.09
N ALA A 364 -1.32 -30.19 10.28
CA ALA A 364 -2.33 -31.11 9.77
C ALA A 364 -3.73 -30.80 10.34
N GLY A 365 -4.78 -31.21 9.63
CA GLY A 365 -6.18 -30.92 9.97
C GLY A 365 -6.66 -29.48 9.71
N LEU A 366 -5.75 -28.51 9.51
CA LEU A 366 -6.11 -27.16 9.07
C LEU A 366 -6.48 -27.19 7.57
N SER A 367 -7.77 -27.20 7.24
CA SER A 367 -8.24 -27.27 5.85
C SER A 367 -8.48 -25.92 5.19
N GLN A 368 -8.66 -24.85 5.96
CA GLN A 368 -8.91 -23.50 5.48
C GLN A 368 -8.34 -22.46 6.45
N ALA A 369 -7.95 -21.29 5.92
CA ALA A 369 -7.66 -20.11 6.73
C ALA A 369 -8.21 -18.84 6.09
N VAL A 370 -8.57 -17.87 6.93
CA VAL A 370 -8.86 -16.49 6.53
C VAL A 370 -7.73 -15.63 7.05
N ILE A 371 -7.08 -14.87 6.17
CA ILE A 371 -6.03 -13.92 6.56
C ILE A 371 -6.69 -12.56 6.86
N PRO A 372 -6.56 -12.02 8.09
CA PRO A 372 -7.18 -10.76 8.49
C PRO A 372 -6.83 -9.57 7.60
N SER A 373 -7.83 -8.72 7.37
CA SER A 373 -7.72 -7.54 6.49
C SER A 373 -6.69 -6.48 6.92
N GLY A 374 -6.20 -6.54 8.17
CA GLY A 374 -5.11 -5.68 8.66
C GLY A 374 -3.70 -6.13 8.26
N ILE A 375 -3.52 -7.39 7.83
CA ILE A 375 -2.20 -7.94 7.45
C ILE A 375 -1.81 -7.48 6.05
N THR A 376 -0.53 -7.22 5.82
CA THR A 376 0.01 -6.73 4.52
C THR A 376 1.05 -7.64 3.87
N GLN A 377 1.53 -8.65 4.57
CA GLN A 377 2.54 -9.61 4.12
C GLN A 377 2.23 -11.02 4.66
N ILE A 378 2.63 -12.08 3.96
CA ILE A 378 2.51 -13.46 4.46
C ILE A 378 3.85 -14.17 4.33
N GLY A 379 4.43 -14.63 5.45
CA GLY A 379 5.63 -15.47 5.47
C GLY A 379 6.87 -14.83 4.83
N VAL A 380 6.98 -13.50 4.92
CA VAL A 380 8.18 -12.76 4.49
C VAL A 380 9.24 -12.91 5.57
N ILE A 381 10.31 -13.65 5.25
CA ILE A 381 11.47 -13.77 6.14
C ILE A 381 12.23 -12.45 6.11
N ASN A 382 11.93 -11.57 7.07
CA ASN A 382 12.84 -10.48 7.42
C ASN A 382 14.14 -11.11 7.92
N ALA A 383 15.25 -10.86 7.23
CA ALA A 383 16.54 -11.37 7.67
C ALA A 383 16.92 -10.71 9.00
N ASP A 384 16.96 -11.50 10.07
CA ASP A 384 17.32 -11.05 11.41
C ASP A 384 18.66 -10.30 11.41
N GLY A 385 18.75 -9.27 12.25
CA GLY A 385 19.80 -8.24 12.19
C GLY A 385 21.24 -8.69 12.47
N ASP A 386 21.48 -9.99 12.69
CA ASP A 386 22.82 -10.60 12.80
C ASP A 386 23.29 -11.27 11.50
N GLY A 387 22.38 -11.48 10.53
CA GLY A 387 22.65 -12.02 9.20
C GLY A 387 23.21 -13.44 9.16
N LYS A 388 23.00 -14.28 10.18
CA LYS A 388 23.66 -15.60 10.29
C LYS A 388 22.79 -16.78 10.75
N GLU A 389 22.16 -17.42 9.75
CA GLU A 389 22.07 -18.89 9.66
C GLU A 389 21.45 -19.65 10.86
N MET A 390 20.12 -19.66 10.99
CA MET A 390 19.46 -20.84 11.59
C MET A 390 19.46 -21.99 10.58
N ASN A 391 20.48 -22.86 10.65
CA ASN A 391 20.75 -23.89 9.63
C ASN A 391 19.82 -25.13 9.69
N LEU A 392 18.72 -25.07 10.46
CA LEU A 392 17.59 -26.02 10.45
C LEU A 392 16.26 -25.40 9.97
N THR A 393 16.29 -24.12 9.58
CA THR A 393 15.10 -23.26 9.43
C THR A 393 14.92 -22.71 8.02
N ILE A 394 15.75 -23.14 7.06
CA ILE A 394 15.61 -22.79 5.64
C ILE A 394 14.45 -23.61 5.04
N GLY A 395 13.20 -23.17 5.25
CA GLY A 395 12.03 -23.89 4.72
C GLY A 395 10.65 -23.53 5.27
N ARG A 396 10.55 -22.95 6.47
CA ARG A 396 9.37 -23.15 7.35
C ARG A 396 8.44 -21.93 7.46
N GLY A 397 7.96 -21.41 6.32
CA GLY A 397 7.04 -20.27 6.33
C GLY A 397 5.71 -20.55 7.04
N VAL A 398 4.86 -19.51 7.17
CA VAL A 398 3.67 -19.51 8.03
C VAL A 398 2.83 -20.79 7.96
N PHE A 399 2.53 -21.30 6.75
CA PHE A 399 1.71 -22.49 6.51
C PHE A 399 2.48 -23.66 5.88
N SER A 400 3.82 -23.66 5.89
CA SER A 400 4.62 -24.72 5.24
C SER A 400 4.25 -26.11 5.76
N ASP A 401 4.18 -27.12 4.89
CA ASP A 401 3.77 -28.50 5.21
C ASP A 401 2.34 -28.66 5.81
N CYS A 402 1.43 -27.69 5.65
CA CYS A 402 0.01 -27.91 5.92
C CYS A 402 -0.59 -28.82 4.83
N THR A 403 -0.50 -30.14 5.01
CA THR A 403 -0.85 -31.13 3.98
C THR A 403 -2.35 -31.19 3.66
N ASP A 404 -3.19 -30.82 4.61
CA ASP A 404 -4.67 -30.92 4.49
C ASP A 404 -5.31 -29.58 4.09
N PHE A 405 -4.49 -28.55 3.87
CA PHE A 405 -4.92 -27.19 3.54
C PHE A 405 -5.48 -27.13 2.13
N GLU A 406 -6.79 -27.00 1.98
CA GLU A 406 -7.48 -27.02 0.68
C GLU A 406 -7.69 -25.61 0.12
N SER A 407 -7.93 -24.61 0.98
CA SER A 407 -8.25 -23.24 0.53
C SER A 407 -7.77 -22.14 1.47
N ILE A 408 -7.65 -20.91 0.95
CA ILE A 408 -7.28 -19.72 1.75
C ILE A 408 -7.99 -18.46 1.24
N VAL A 409 -8.50 -17.63 2.16
CA VAL A 409 -8.96 -16.26 1.86
C VAL A 409 -7.81 -15.28 2.07
N ILE A 410 -7.48 -14.51 1.03
CA ILE A 410 -6.37 -13.54 1.03
C ILE A 410 -6.92 -12.11 0.82
N PRO A 411 -6.64 -11.16 1.75
CA PRO A 411 -7.16 -9.80 1.67
C PRO A 411 -6.39 -8.94 0.65
N ARG A 412 -7.05 -7.95 0.04
CA ARG A 412 -6.44 -7.00 -0.93
C ARG A 412 -5.36 -6.10 -0.33
N SER A 413 -5.18 -6.13 0.99
CA SER A 413 -4.08 -5.52 1.73
C SER A 413 -2.73 -6.25 1.55
N ILE A 414 -2.71 -7.52 1.13
CA ILE A 414 -1.45 -8.24 0.90
C ILE A 414 -0.69 -7.66 -0.28
N THR A 415 0.58 -7.32 -0.04
CA THR A 415 1.52 -6.78 -1.02
C THR A 415 2.68 -7.75 -1.34
N HIS A 416 2.97 -8.67 -0.42
CA HIS A 416 4.12 -9.59 -0.52
C HIS A 416 3.78 -10.96 0.08
N ILE A 417 4.11 -12.03 -0.64
CA ILE A 417 4.02 -13.42 -0.18
C ILE A 417 5.42 -14.04 -0.29
N GLY A 418 6.04 -14.28 0.86
CA GLY A 418 7.43 -14.73 0.95
C GLY A 418 7.63 -16.19 0.56
N LYS A 419 8.87 -16.51 0.18
CA LYS A 419 9.27 -17.76 -0.50
C LYS A 419 8.77 -19.07 0.13
N TYR A 420 8.64 -19.09 1.45
CA TYR A 420 8.36 -20.30 2.22
C TYR A 420 6.92 -20.40 2.73
N ALA A 421 6.09 -19.37 2.51
CA ALA A 421 4.77 -19.22 3.13
C ALA A 421 3.83 -20.43 2.96
N PHE A 422 3.88 -21.09 1.80
CA PHE A 422 2.99 -22.20 1.39
C PHE A 422 3.76 -23.40 0.81
N VAL A 423 5.02 -23.59 1.21
CA VAL A 423 5.83 -24.73 0.74
C VAL A 423 5.17 -26.05 1.17
N ASP A 424 5.11 -27.01 0.25
CA ASP A 424 4.56 -28.35 0.46
C ASP A 424 3.07 -28.43 0.89
N CYS A 425 2.29 -27.35 0.72
CA CYS A 425 0.81 -27.30 0.83
C CYS A 425 0.11 -28.05 -0.31
N LYS A 426 0.34 -29.36 -0.43
CA LYS A 426 0.00 -30.20 -1.60
C LYS A 426 -1.49 -30.31 -1.97
N ASN A 427 -2.40 -29.90 -1.09
CA ASN A 427 -3.84 -29.92 -1.36
C ASN A 427 -4.44 -28.52 -1.62
N LEU A 428 -3.65 -27.45 -1.62
CA LEU A 428 -4.14 -26.09 -1.82
C LEU A 428 -4.66 -25.94 -3.27
N ARG A 429 -5.98 -25.87 -3.42
CA ARG A 429 -6.69 -25.81 -4.71
C ARG A 429 -7.38 -24.49 -4.95
N ASP A 430 -7.82 -23.79 -3.90
CA ASP A 430 -8.66 -22.60 -4.03
C ASP A 430 -8.09 -21.40 -3.26
N ILE A 431 -7.76 -20.33 -3.98
CA ILE A 431 -7.31 -19.05 -3.40
C ILE A 431 -8.41 -18.02 -3.61
N TYR A 432 -9.07 -17.63 -2.52
CA TYR A 432 -10.13 -16.64 -2.50
C TYR A 432 -9.52 -15.25 -2.25
N TYR A 433 -9.09 -14.57 -3.32
CA TYR A 433 -8.51 -13.23 -3.23
C TYR A 433 -9.62 -12.17 -3.28
N THR A 434 -9.70 -11.33 -2.25
CA THR A 434 -10.72 -10.28 -2.16
C THR A 434 -10.50 -9.11 -3.12
N GLY A 435 -9.29 -8.94 -3.66
CA GLY A 435 -8.96 -7.90 -4.64
C GLY A 435 -9.12 -8.33 -6.10
N SER A 436 -8.76 -7.43 -7.01
CA SER A 436 -8.85 -7.66 -8.46
C SER A 436 -7.71 -8.55 -9.00
N ALA A 437 -7.83 -8.98 -10.26
CA ALA A 437 -6.77 -9.73 -10.94
C ALA A 437 -5.50 -8.88 -11.18
N GLU A 438 -5.67 -7.58 -11.37
CA GLU A 438 -4.59 -6.59 -11.52
C GLU A 438 -3.88 -6.33 -10.19
N GLU A 439 -4.62 -6.20 -9.08
CA GLU A 439 -4.05 -6.11 -7.74
C GLU A 439 -3.26 -7.39 -7.39
N TRP A 440 -3.84 -8.56 -7.65
CA TRP A 440 -3.15 -9.84 -7.48
C TRP A 440 -1.86 -9.92 -8.32
N ALA A 441 -1.89 -9.45 -9.57
CA ALA A 441 -0.71 -9.43 -10.44
C ALA A 441 0.42 -8.53 -9.89
N ALA A 442 0.08 -7.49 -9.13
CA ALA A 442 1.04 -6.58 -8.49
C ALA A 442 1.68 -7.12 -7.20
N ILE A 443 1.07 -8.12 -6.54
CA ILE A 443 1.65 -8.75 -5.33
C ILE A 443 3.00 -9.41 -5.68
N THR A 444 4.04 -9.10 -4.91
CA THR A 444 5.33 -9.80 -5.03
C THR A 444 5.19 -11.21 -4.45
N LYS A 445 5.50 -12.23 -5.24
CA LYS A 445 5.38 -13.65 -4.86
C LYS A 445 6.69 -14.35 -5.09
N GLU A 446 7.27 -14.88 -4.04
CA GLU A 446 8.52 -15.67 -4.08
C GLU A 446 8.26 -17.19 -4.02
N VAL A 447 7.00 -17.57 -3.79
CA VAL A 447 6.52 -18.96 -3.70
C VAL A 447 5.65 -19.28 -4.93
N GLY A 448 5.84 -20.49 -5.48
CA GLY A 448 4.98 -21.02 -6.53
C GLY A 448 3.64 -21.49 -5.98
N LEU A 449 2.60 -20.66 -6.06
CA LEU A 449 1.20 -21.04 -5.83
C LEU A 449 0.65 -21.83 -7.05
N GLU A 450 1.46 -22.76 -7.57
CA GLU A 450 1.25 -23.41 -8.86
C GLU A 450 0.27 -24.58 -8.74
N GLY A 451 -0.91 -24.42 -9.36
CA GLY A 451 -1.96 -25.44 -9.39
C GLY A 451 -3.25 -25.06 -8.65
N ALA A 452 -3.24 -23.98 -7.87
CA ALA A 452 -4.45 -23.43 -7.27
C ALA A 452 -5.24 -22.54 -8.26
N GLU A 453 -6.56 -22.68 -8.28
CA GLU A 453 -7.49 -21.75 -8.91
C GLU A 453 -7.63 -20.49 -8.03
N ILE A 454 -7.66 -19.32 -8.66
CA ILE A 454 -7.69 -18.03 -7.96
C ILE A 454 -9.00 -17.32 -8.29
N HIS A 455 -9.82 -17.14 -7.25
CA HIS A 455 -11.13 -16.51 -7.29
C HIS A 455 -10.99 -15.05 -6.88
N PHE A 456 -11.07 -14.13 -7.85
CA PHE A 456 -10.91 -12.68 -7.66
C PHE A 456 -12.19 -11.99 -7.18
N ASN A 457 -12.03 -10.86 -6.48
CA ASN A 457 -13.11 -10.09 -5.86
C ASN A 457 -13.96 -10.93 -4.89
N TYR A 458 -13.34 -11.90 -4.19
CA TYR A 458 -14.05 -12.75 -3.24
C TYR A 458 -14.71 -11.93 -2.12
N GLY A 459 -15.97 -12.23 -1.82
CA GLY A 459 -16.78 -11.47 -0.86
C GLY A 459 -17.43 -10.20 -1.42
N HIS A 460 -17.18 -9.83 -2.69
CA HIS A 460 -17.83 -8.71 -3.35
C HIS A 460 -19.09 -9.15 -4.12
N GLU A 461 -20.27 -8.77 -3.62
CA GLU A 461 -21.50 -8.77 -4.42
C GLU A 461 -21.57 -7.51 -5.30
N HIS A 462 -22.15 -7.62 -6.50
CA HIS A 462 -22.18 -6.54 -7.50
C HIS A 462 -23.60 -6.33 -8.06
N GLU A 463 -24.09 -5.09 -8.01
CA GLU A 463 -25.29 -4.67 -8.74
C GLU A 463 -24.87 -4.03 -10.09
N LEU A 464 -25.36 -4.60 -11.18
CA LEU A 464 -25.02 -4.18 -12.54
C LEU A 464 -26.12 -3.29 -13.13
N ARG A 465 -25.72 -2.22 -13.82
CA ARG A 465 -26.58 -1.19 -14.45
C ARG A 465 -27.52 -0.51 -13.46
N HIS A 466 -27.01 -0.16 -12.28
CA HIS A 466 -27.68 0.71 -11.33
C HIS A 466 -27.87 2.10 -11.96
N VAL A 467 -29.14 2.50 -12.15
CA VAL A 467 -29.51 3.80 -12.74
C VAL A 467 -29.78 4.79 -11.62
N VAL A 468 -28.80 5.64 -11.33
CA VAL A 468 -28.89 6.70 -10.30
C VAL A 468 -29.98 7.71 -10.66
N ASN A 469 -29.99 8.12 -11.93
CA ASN A 469 -30.99 9.00 -12.51
C ASN A 469 -31.21 8.62 -13.97
N ALA A 470 -32.46 8.43 -14.37
CA ALA A 470 -32.81 8.21 -15.76
C ALA A 470 -32.57 9.49 -16.60
N PRO A 471 -32.19 9.38 -17.88
CA PRO A 471 -32.04 10.54 -18.76
C PRO A 471 -33.38 11.27 -18.92
N SER A 472 -33.34 12.59 -18.81
CA SER A 472 -34.51 13.46 -18.98
C SER A 472 -34.55 14.06 -20.39
N CYS A 473 -35.33 15.11 -20.63
CA CYS A 473 -35.25 15.88 -21.88
C CYS A 473 -34.06 16.85 -21.91
N SER A 474 -33.61 17.31 -20.72
CA SER A 474 -32.76 18.49 -20.55
C SER A 474 -31.39 18.15 -19.94
N GLU A 475 -31.40 17.21 -18.99
CA GLU A 475 -30.25 16.62 -18.27
C GLU A 475 -30.03 15.15 -18.64
N ASP A 476 -28.76 14.75 -18.70
CA ASP A 476 -28.31 13.38 -18.96
C ASP A 476 -28.52 12.45 -17.74
N GLY A 477 -28.67 11.15 -18.01
CA GLY A 477 -28.78 10.11 -17.00
C GLY A 477 -27.42 9.49 -16.63
N ILE A 478 -27.35 8.78 -15.50
CA ILE A 478 -26.17 8.04 -15.06
C ILE A 478 -26.55 6.59 -14.77
N GLU A 479 -25.87 5.68 -15.46
CA GLU A 479 -25.87 4.22 -15.25
C GLU A 479 -24.46 3.83 -14.78
N TYR A 480 -24.32 3.01 -13.74
CA TYR A 480 -23.04 2.40 -13.37
C TYR A 480 -23.23 0.98 -12.84
N ASP A 481 -22.13 0.23 -12.78
CA ASP A 481 -22.06 -0.99 -11.98
C ASP A 481 -21.41 -0.64 -10.63
N TYR A 482 -21.79 -1.28 -9.53
CA TYR A 482 -21.15 -1.06 -8.24
C TYR A 482 -21.15 -2.29 -7.33
N CYS A 483 -20.22 -2.32 -6.38
CA CYS A 483 -20.20 -3.34 -5.34
C CYS A 483 -21.10 -2.96 -4.16
N THR A 484 -22.01 -3.86 -3.77
CA THR A 484 -22.92 -3.66 -2.63
C THR A 484 -22.22 -3.86 -1.27
N VAL A 485 -20.97 -4.34 -1.25
CA VAL A 485 -20.20 -4.64 -0.04
C VAL A 485 -19.12 -3.59 0.25
N CYS A 486 -18.43 -3.06 -0.76
CA CYS A 486 -17.40 -2.02 -0.60
C CYS A 486 -17.76 -0.64 -1.19
N GLU A 487 -18.96 -0.49 -1.77
CA GLU A 487 -19.45 0.73 -2.43
C GLU A 487 -18.61 1.23 -3.62
N GLU A 488 -17.65 0.43 -4.11
CA GLU A 488 -16.79 0.77 -5.25
C GLU A 488 -17.58 0.77 -6.58
N VAL A 489 -17.47 1.85 -7.36
CA VAL A 489 -18.26 2.13 -8.57
C VAL A 489 -17.41 2.01 -9.84
N PHE A 490 -17.88 1.22 -10.81
CA PHE A 490 -17.20 0.94 -12.07
C PHE A 490 -18.16 0.98 -13.27
N ASN A 491 -17.62 0.84 -14.50
CA ASN A 491 -18.35 0.88 -15.77
C ASN A 491 -19.29 2.11 -15.96
N LYS A 492 -19.03 3.22 -15.26
CA LYS A 492 -19.89 4.40 -15.25
C LYS A 492 -20.11 4.97 -16.66
N LYS A 493 -21.38 5.07 -17.04
CA LYS A 493 -21.86 5.42 -18.36
C LYS A 493 -22.84 6.59 -18.26
N VAL A 494 -22.61 7.62 -19.08
CA VAL A 494 -23.58 8.70 -19.28
C VAL A 494 -24.66 8.20 -20.25
N LEU A 495 -25.92 8.39 -19.89
CA LEU A 495 -27.07 8.17 -20.75
C LEU A 495 -27.47 9.52 -21.34
N GLU A 496 -27.25 9.71 -22.64
CA GLU A 496 -27.60 10.96 -23.32
C GLU A 496 -29.07 11.32 -23.11
N LYS A 497 -29.33 12.60 -22.81
CA LYS A 497 -30.67 13.15 -22.67
C LYS A 497 -31.52 12.92 -23.92
N THR A 498 -32.79 12.62 -23.68
CA THR A 498 -33.78 12.27 -24.70
C THR A 498 -34.16 13.44 -25.62
N GLY A 499 -33.81 14.67 -25.25
CA GLY A 499 -34.21 15.89 -25.95
C GLY A 499 -35.70 16.20 -25.84
N HIS A 500 -36.12 17.33 -26.40
CA HIS A 500 -37.51 17.77 -26.37
C HIS A 500 -38.28 17.35 -27.62
N THR A 501 -39.19 16.39 -27.47
CA THR A 501 -40.23 16.13 -28.48
C THR A 501 -41.35 17.17 -28.33
N TRP A 502 -41.21 18.29 -29.01
CA TRP A 502 -42.19 19.38 -28.96
C TRP A 502 -43.54 19.02 -29.60
N GLY A 503 -44.62 19.58 -29.05
CA GLY A 503 -45.95 19.61 -29.66
C GLY A 503 -46.13 20.73 -30.68
N GLU A 504 -47.35 20.83 -31.20
CA GLU A 504 -47.76 21.94 -32.05
C GLU A 504 -47.73 23.27 -31.28
N TRP A 505 -47.53 24.36 -32.03
CA TRP A 505 -47.67 25.71 -31.49
C TRP A 505 -49.14 26.03 -31.22
N THR A 506 -49.44 26.49 -30.02
CA THR A 506 -50.77 26.98 -29.62
C THR A 506 -50.70 28.48 -29.42
N VAL A 507 -51.53 29.26 -30.12
CA VAL A 507 -51.73 30.68 -29.80
C VAL A 507 -52.38 30.77 -28.42
N VAL A 508 -51.65 31.28 -27.42
CA VAL A 508 -52.18 31.51 -26.06
C VAL A 508 -52.62 32.97 -25.86
N ARG A 509 -52.15 33.86 -26.73
CA ARG A 509 -52.56 35.28 -26.76
C ARG A 509 -52.43 35.81 -28.17
N GLU A 510 -53.55 36.23 -28.76
CA GLU A 510 -53.56 36.84 -30.09
C GLU A 510 -52.71 38.11 -30.18
N ALA A 511 -52.21 38.41 -31.38
CA ALA A 511 -51.61 39.69 -31.68
C ALA A 511 -52.68 40.78 -31.77
N THR A 512 -52.33 42.00 -31.36
CA THR A 512 -53.25 43.15 -31.32
C THR A 512 -52.57 44.38 -31.88
N SER A 513 -53.32 45.38 -32.32
CA SER A 513 -52.82 46.66 -32.88
C SER A 513 -51.99 47.53 -31.92
N LYS A 514 -51.63 47.02 -30.74
CA LYS A 514 -50.77 47.67 -29.73
C LYS A 514 -49.81 46.71 -29.00
N ALA A 515 -49.87 45.41 -29.27
CA ALA A 515 -49.05 44.41 -28.59
C ALA A 515 -48.98 43.11 -29.39
N ASP A 516 -47.75 42.61 -29.54
CA ASP A 516 -47.41 41.32 -30.14
C ASP A 516 -48.17 40.15 -29.50
N GLY A 517 -48.51 39.12 -30.26
CA GLY A 517 -49.08 37.87 -29.76
C GLY A 517 -48.03 36.92 -29.17
N LEU A 518 -48.50 35.81 -28.62
CA LEU A 518 -47.68 34.76 -28.01
C LEU A 518 -48.20 33.38 -28.41
N GLU A 519 -47.33 32.57 -28.99
CA GLU A 519 -47.53 31.12 -29.14
C GLU A 519 -46.67 30.36 -28.13
N ILE A 520 -47.21 29.26 -27.62
CA ILE A 520 -46.48 28.32 -26.77
C ILE A 520 -46.63 26.92 -27.36
N ARG A 521 -45.53 26.17 -27.43
CA ARG A 521 -45.55 24.72 -27.61
C ARG A 521 -45.03 24.03 -26.36
N THR A 522 -45.60 22.87 -26.05
CA THR A 522 -45.24 22.09 -24.86
C THR A 522 -44.53 20.80 -25.26
N CYS A 523 -43.50 20.40 -24.53
CA CYS A 523 -42.80 19.13 -24.77
C CYS A 523 -43.67 17.96 -24.30
N LYS A 524 -43.87 16.97 -25.17
CA LYS A 524 -44.73 15.80 -24.91
C LYS A 524 -44.19 14.87 -23.80
N ASN A 525 -42.90 14.96 -23.49
CA ASN A 525 -42.21 14.07 -22.55
C ASN A 525 -42.05 14.70 -21.15
N CYS A 526 -41.67 15.98 -21.06
CA CYS A 526 -41.39 16.65 -19.77
C CYS A 526 -42.37 17.77 -19.38
N SER A 527 -43.36 18.11 -20.23
CA SER A 527 -44.28 19.26 -20.04
C SER A 527 -43.61 20.64 -19.97
N GLU A 528 -42.32 20.75 -20.25
CA GLU A 528 -41.60 22.02 -20.44
C GLU A 528 -42.17 22.79 -21.63
N LYS A 529 -41.96 24.11 -21.67
CA LYS A 529 -42.60 25.02 -22.63
C LYS A 529 -41.57 25.87 -23.38
N GLU A 530 -41.79 26.00 -24.67
CA GLU A 530 -41.07 26.92 -25.53
C GLU A 530 -42.07 27.97 -26.04
N GLU A 531 -41.69 29.25 -25.99
CA GLU A 531 -42.53 30.38 -26.35
C GLU A 531 -41.98 31.13 -27.56
N ARG A 532 -42.84 31.64 -28.45
CA ARG A 532 -42.43 32.55 -29.53
C ARG A 532 -43.43 33.69 -29.76
N LYS A 533 -42.88 34.80 -30.24
CA LYS A 533 -43.58 36.06 -30.53
C LYS A 533 -44.38 35.98 -31.83
N ILE A 534 -45.55 36.60 -31.88
CA ILE A 534 -46.28 36.93 -33.12
C ILE A 534 -46.23 38.46 -33.27
N ASP A 535 -45.59 38.99 -34.30
CA ASP A 535 -45.54 40.44 -34.52
C ASP A 535 -46.93 41.01 -34.90
N TYR A 536 -47.20 42.27 -34.52
CA TYR A 536 -48.46 42.95 -34.84
C TYR A 536 -48.43 43.66 -36.21
N VAL A 537 -49.62 44.03 -36.72
CA VAL A 537 -49.81 44.70 -38.03
C VAL A 537 -50.60 46.00 -37.84
N ALA A 538 -50.24 47.04 -38.59
CA ALA A 538 -50.83 48.38 -38.57
C ALA A 538 -51.61 48.67 -39.88
N PHE A 539 -52.62 49.56 -39.80
CA PHE A 539 -53.57 49.81 -40.90
C PHE A 539 -53.90 51.29 -41.12
N VAL A 540 -54.42 51.63 -42.30
CA VAL A 540 -55.14 52.90 -42.53
C VAL A 540 -56.58 52.78 -42.00
N ARG A 541 -57.10 53.84 -41.37
CA ARG A 541 -58.42 53.84 -40.71
C ARG A 541 -59.50 54.63 -41.44
N ASP A 542 -59.18 55.78 -42.01
CA ASP A 542 -60.18 56.69 -42.59
C ASP A 542 -59.55 57.69 -43.58
N VAL A 543 -60.37 58.23 -44.49
CA VAL A 543 -60.02 59.35 -45.39
C VAL A 543 -61.21 60.30 -45.56
N SER A 544 -60.97 61.60 -45.52
CA SER A 544 -61.99 62.64 -45.75
C SER A 544 -61.50 63.76 -46.65
N VAL A 545 -62.34 64.25 -47.58
CA VAL A 545 -61.95 65.24 -48.59
C VAL A 545 -63.09 66.24 -48.90
N ASP A 546 -62.78 67.54 -48.88
CA ASP A 546 -63.78 68.62 -48.92
C ASP A 546 -64.28 68.98 -50.35
N ASP A 547 -65.53 69.49 -50.43
CA ASP A 547 -66.18 69.96 -51.68
C ASP A 547 -65.50 71.22 -52.28
N ILE A 548 -65.30 71.24 -53.61
CA ILE A 548 -64.51 72.29 -54.28
C ILE A 548 -65.36 73.09 -55.29
N THR A 549 -65.37 74.43 -55.18
CA THR A 549 -65.88 75.32 -56.23
C THR A 549 -64.75 76.15 -56.84
N MET A 550 -64.58 76.05 -58.17
CA MET A 550 -63.47 76.69 -58.89
C MET A 550 -63.92 77.39 -60.18
N LYS A 551 -63.06 78.30 -60.68
CA LYS A 551 -63.21 78.90 -62.02
C LYS A 551 -62.52 78.03 -63.06
N HIS A 552 -63.08 77.93 -64.27
CA HIS A 552 -62.46 77.22 -65.38
C HIS A 552 -61.02 77.72 -65.65
N LYS A 553 -60.10 76.81 -65.94
CA LYS A 553 -58.64 77.03 -66.13
C LYS A 553 -57.85 77.51 -64.91
N LYS A 554 -58.43 77.63 -63.70
CA LYS A 554 -57.65 77.79 -62.47
C LYS A 554 -57.02 76.45 -62.08
N LYS A 555 -55.75 76.42 -61.65
CA LYS A 555 -55.15 75.27 -60.97
C LYS A 555 -55.70 75.14 -59.54
N VAL A 556 -56.08 73.93 -59.14
CA VAL A 556 -56.45 73.52 -57.77
C VAL A 556 -56.01 72.05 -57.61
N LYS A 557 -55.60 71.64 -56.41
CA LYS A 557 -55.28 70.26 -56.03
C LYS A 557 -56.26 69.78 -54.96
N ILE A 558 -56.53 68.47 -54.93
CA ILE A 558 -57.28 67.79 -53.87
C ILE A 558 -56.27 67.37 -52.80
N GLU A 559 -56.55 67.69 -51.54
CA GLU A 559 -55.69 67.35 -50.39
C GLU A 559 -56.54 66.57 -49.36
N PRO A 560 -56.53 65.23 -49.41
CA PRO A 560 -57.31 64.39 -48.50
C PRO A 560 -56.68 64.38 -47.10
N LYS A 561 -57.52 64.35 -46.07
CA LYS A 561 -57.11 64.13 -44.67
C LYS A 561 -57.18 62.62 -44.39
N ILE A 562 -56.04 62.01 -44.10
CA ILE A 562 -55.92 60.55 -43.91
C ILE A 562 -55.66 60.27 -42.43
N THR A 563 -56.40 59.32 -41.86
CA THR A 563 -56.19 58.81 -40.51
C THR A 563 -55.64 57.39 -40.60
N ALA A 564 -54.46 57.13 -40.02
CA ALA A 564 -53.79 55.83 -40.06
C ALA A 564 -53.08 55.56 -38.73
N ASP A 565 -52.74 54.29 -38.49
CA ASP A 565 -51.90 53.90 -37.35
C ASP A 565 -50.44 54.34 -37.55
N GLU A 566 -49.72 54.53 -36.44
CA GLU A 566 -48.34 55.02 -36.46
C GLU A 566 -47.41 53.99 -37.14
N GLY A 567 -46.78 54.41 -38.24
CA GLY A 567 -45.94 53.54 -39.09
C GLY A 567 -46.67 52.85 -40.25
N ALA A 568 -47.96 53.07 -40.47
CA ALA A 568 -48.68 52.50 -41.61
C ALA A 568 -48.28 53.15 -42.95
N GLU A 569 -47.76 52.36 -43.90
CA GLU A 569 -47.50 52.79 -45.28
C GLU A 569 -48.75 52.67 -46.16
N TYR A 570 -48.97 53.65 -47.05
CA TYR A 570 -50.16 53.70 -47.90
C TYR A 570 -49.94 54.42 -49.24
N THR A 571 -50.86 54.18 -50.17
CA THR A 571 -50.94 54.82 -51.49
C THR A 571 -52.30 55.50 -51.66
N VAL A 572 -52.36 56.56 -52.48
CA VAL A 572 -53.59 57.35 -52.72
C VAL A 572 -53.91 57.36 -54.21
N LYS A 573 -55.18 57.23 -54.58
CA LYS A 573 -55.67 57.25 -55.98
C LYS A 573 -56.89 58.16 -56.12
N TYR A 574 -56.96 58.86 -57.24
CA TYR A 574 -58.01 59.85 -57.56
C TYR A 574 -58.75 59.45 -58.84
N GLU A 575 -60.09 59.36 -58.82
CA GLU A 575 -60.90 59.13 -60.04
C GLU A 575 -62.06 60.12 -60.19
N SER A 576 -62.02 60.91 -61.26
CA SER A 576 -63.12 61.79 -61.69
C SER A 576 -64.24 61.00 -62.37
N SER A 577 -65.47 61.09 -61.83
CA SER A 577 -66.67 60.47 -62.39
C SER A 577 -67.14 61.09 -63.70
N ASN A 578 -66.65 62.29 -64.05
CA ASN A 578 -66.98 62.93 -65.32
C ASN A 578 -65.77 63.64 -65.94
N LYS A 579 -64.97 62.84 -66.64
CA LYS A 579 -63.75 63.24 -67.35
C LYS A 579 -63.99 64.26 -68.49
N LYS A 580 -65.25 64.57 -68.84
CA LYS A 580 -65.63 65.67 -69.76
C LYS A 580 -65.76 67.04 -69.07
N VAL A 581 -65.87 67.08 -67.74
CA VAL A 581 -65.88 68.30 -66.93
C VAL A 581 -64.49 68.58 -66.36
N LEU A 582 -63.83 67.57 -65.80
CA LEU A 582 -62.45 67.66 -65.30
C LEU A 582 -61.77 66.29 -65.26
N THR A 583 -60.46 66.27 -65.41
CA THR A 583 -59.59 65.13 -65.05
C THR A 583 -58.76 65.47 -63.82
N VAL A 584 -58.32 64.44 -63.09
CA VAL A 584 -57.37 64.55 -61.98
C VAL A 584 -56.18 63.65 -62.30
N ASP A 585 -54.96 64.04 -61.88
CA ASP A 585 -53.75 63.21 -61.99
C ASP A 585 -53.42 62.48 -60.68
N GLU A 586 -52.36 61.68 -60.69
CA GLU A 586 -51.94 60.84 -59.55
C GLU A 586 -51.55 61.68 -58.32
N ASP A 587 -51.09 62.91 -58.55
CA ASP A 587 -50.80 63.92 -57.52
C ASP A 587 -52.06 64.65 -57.00
N GLY A 588 -53.26 64.35 -57.52
CA GLY A 588 -54.51 65.01 -57.11
C GLY A 588 -54.78 66.38 -57.75
N ASN A 589 -54.03 66.80 -58.78
CA ASN A 589 -54.25 68.11 -59.42
C ASN A 589 -55.42 68.08 -60.41
N ILE A 590 -56.30 69.08 -60.32
CA ILE A 590 -57.51 69.20 -61.13
C ILE A 590 -57.24 69.96 -62.43
N LYS A 591 -57.51 69.31 -63.57
CA LYS A 591 -57.47 69.90 -64.92
C LYS A 591 -58.88 70.01 -65.49
N THR A 592 -59.45 71.23 -65.43
CA THR A 592 -60.81 71.48 -65.91
C THR A 592 -60.90 71.44 -67.44
N VAL A 593 -61.85 70.67 -67.97
CA VAL A 593 -62.14 70.51 -69.41
C VAL A 593 -63.30 71.41 -69.84
N SER A 594 -64.38 71.46 -69.05
CA SER A 594 -65.56 72.29 -69.33
C SER A 594 -66.21 72.81 -68.04
N SER A 595 -67.25 73.64 -68.14
CA SER A 595 -68.06 74.06 -66.99
C SER A 595 -69.16 73.06 -66.68
N GLY A 596 -69.34 72.75 -65.40
CA GLY A 596 -70.28 71.75 -64.91
C GLY A 596 -69.88 71.27 -63.53
N THR A 597 -70.36 70.09 -63.15
CA THR A 597 -70.00 69.42 -61.89
C THR A 597 -69.56 67.99 -62.18
N ALA A 598 -68.52 67.54 -61.48
CA ALA A 598 -68.08 66.14 -61.43
C ALA A 598 -67.78 65.77 -59.97
N ASN A 599 -67.87 64.49 -59.64
CA ASN A 599 -67.36 64.01 -58.36
C ASN A 599 -65.95 63.43 -58.57
N VAL A 600 -65.11 63.48 -57.55
CA VAL A 600 -63.83 62.77 -57.52
C VAL A 600 -63.80 61.86 -56.31
N ILE A 601 -63.68 60.56 -56.58
CA ILE A 601 -63.45 59.55 -55.55
C ILE A 601 -61.97 59.58 -55.21
N VAL A 602 -61.64 59.57 -53.92
CA VAL A 602 -60.28 59.43 -53.41
C VAL A 602 -60.21 58.16 -52.59
N THR A 603 -59.36 57.23 -53.00
CA THR A 603 -59.16 55.94 -52.31
C THR A 603 -57.74 55.90 -51.75
N VAL A 604 -57.62 55.52 -50.48
CA VAL A 604 -56.35 55.24 -49.81
C VAL A 604 -56.27 53.74 -49.60
N THR A 605 -55.15 53.12 -49.99
CA THR A 605 -54.90 51.68 -49.85
C THR A 605 -53.59 51.48 -49.10
N ASP A 606 -53.61 50.72 -48.01
CA ASP A 606 -52.42 50.37 -47.23
C ASP A 606 -51.62 49.18 -47.82
N SER A 607 -50.43 48.93 -47.28
CA SER A 607 -49.54 47.86 -47.72
C SER A 607 -50.15 46.45 -47.60
N ASN A 608 -51.18 46.25 -46.77
CA ASN A 608 -51.91 45.00 -46.61
C ASN A 608 -53.10 44.87 -47.59
N GLY A 609 -53.35 45.89 -48.41
CA GLY A 609 -54.44 45.95 -49.38
C GLY A 609 -55.78 46.40 -48.78
N HIS A 610 -55.85 46.72 -47.49
CA HIS A 610 -57.05 47.34 -46.92
C HIS A 610 -57.21 48.74 -47.51
N SER A 611 -58.46 49.15 -47.78
CA SER A 611 -58.74 50.39 -48.51
C SER A 611 -59.95 51.13 -47.95
N VAL A 612 -59.79 52.44 -47.81
CA VAL A 612 -60.86 53.39 -47.41
C VAL A 612 -61.02 54.44 -48.51
N SER A 613 -62.23 54.98 -48.70
CA SER A 613 -62.49 55.99 -49.74
C SER A 613 -63.60 56.97 -49.40
N ASP A 614 -63.44 58.20 -49.89
CA ASP A 614 -64.41 59.30 -49.76
C ASP A 614 -64.53 60.05 -51.11
N THR A 615 -65.52 60.92 -51.28
CA THR A 615 -65.90 61.51 -52.57
C THR A 615 -66.31 62.98 -52.46
N CYS A 616 -65.47 63.88 -52.94
CA CYS A 616 -65.84 65.30 -53.09
C CYS A 616 -66.54 65.59 -54.41
N LYS A 617 -67.34 66.65 -54.42
CA LYS A 617 -68.03 67.20 -55.59
C LYS A 617 -67.37 68.52 -56.00
N ILE A 618 -66.97 68.60 -57.26
CA ILE A 618 -66.18 69.70 -57.81
C ILE A 618 -66.99 70.45 -58.87
N THR A 619 -67.23 71.74 -58.62
CA THR A 619 -68.07 72.62 -59.46
C THR A 619 -67.22 73.66 -60.19
N VAL A 620 -67.25 73.63 -61.52
CA VAL A 620 -66.44 74.50 -62.40
C VAL A 620 -67.32 75.57 -63.06
N LYS A 621 -67.05 76.85 -62.75
CA LYS A 621 -67.83 78.00 -63.23
C LYS A 621 -67.08 78.86 -64.26
N TYR A 622 -67.82 79.40 -65.23
CA TYR A 622 -67.38 80.51 -66.10
C TYR A 622 -67.80 81.87 -65.51
N THR A 623 -67.14 82.93 -65.95
CA THR A 623 -67.56 84.33 -65.72
C THR A 623 -67.66 85.05 -67.06
N PHE A 624 -68.87 85.48 -67.42
CA PHE A 624 -69.15 86.25 -68.62
C PHE A 624 -69.37 87.72 -68.22
N TRP A 625 -68.86 88.67 -69.01
CA TRP A 625 -69.03 90.10 -68.76
C TRP A 625 -69.83 90.70 -69.92
N GLN A 626 -71.02 91.21 -69.62
CA GLN A 626 -71.98 91.80 -70.56
C GLN A 626 -72.72 92.90 -69.81
N GLY A 627 -72.91 94.05 -70.43
CA GLY A 627 -73.55 95.18 -69.76
C GLY A 627 -73.84 96.33 -70.70
N ILE A 628 -75.13 96.58 -70.91
CA ILE A 628 -75.71 97.82 -71.47
C ILE A 628 -75.40 97.92 -72.99
N ILE A 629 -76.36 98.12 -73.91
CA ILE A 629 -77.60 98.91 -73.84
C ILE A 629 -78.85 98.08 -74.24
N GLN A 630 -79.90 98.13 -73.42
CA GLN A 630 -81.29 98.03 -73.88
C GLN A 630 -82.12 99.16 -73.25
N TRP A 631 -81.82 100.38 -73.67
CA TRP A 631 -82.51 101.61 -73.31
C TRP A 631 -82.40 102.52 -74.52
N ILE A 632 -83.50 103.13 -74.98
CA ILE A 632 -83.71 103.55 -76.38
C ILE A 632 -83.89 102.29 -77.27
N ILE A 633 -85.05 102.02 -77.88
CA ILE A 633 -86.29 102.82 -77.86
C ILE A 633 -87.57 101.96 -77.93
N HIS A 634 -88.58 102.39 -77.18
CA HIS A 634 -89.95 101.86 -77.16
C HIS A 634 -90.79 102.52 -78.28
N TRP A 635 -90.26 102.44 -79.51
CA TRP A 635 -90.74 103.13 -80.71
C TRP A 635 -90.08 102.44 -81.93
N LEU A 636 -90.64 101.39 -82.51
CA LEU A 636 -91.80 101.46 -83.42
C LEU A 636 -92.25 100.03 -83.80
N PHE A 637 -93.57 99.83 -83.97
CA PHE A 637 -94.26 98.72 -84.69
C PHE A 637 -93.78 97.27 -84.46
N ARG A 638 -94.53 96.45 -83.69
CA ARG A 638 -95.76 95.67 -84.04
C ARG A 638 -95.50 94.38 -84.85
N GLY A 639 -96.09 93.27 -84.41
CA GLY A 639 -96.20 91.99 -85.15
C GLY A 639 -96.13 90.74 -84.25
N THR A 640 -97.14 90.43 -83.42
CA THR A 640 -98.16 89.38 -83.69
C THR A 640 -97.56 87.99 -83.96
N PHE A 641 -97.49 87.07 -82.97
CA PHE A 641 -98.51 86.03 -82.63
C PHE A 641 -98.11 84.62 -83.18
N PRO A 642 -98.69 83.47 -82.72
CA PRO A 642 -98.94 82.97 -81.35
C PRO A 642 -98.51 81.47 -81.11
N PHE A 643 -99.00 80.86 -79.99
CA PHE A 643 -98.97 79.42 -79.56
C PHE A 643 -97.68 78.88 -78.86
N GLN A 644 -97.64 78.25 -77.66
CA GLN A 644 -98.48 77.29 -76.87
C GLN A 644 -98.60 75.86 -77.44
N PRO A 645 -98.74 74.75 -76.63
CA PRO A 645 -98.59 74.52 -75.16
C PRO A 645 -97.48 73.43 -74.85
N GLY A 646 -97.30 72.75 -73.70
CA GLY A 646 -97.78 72.84 -72.29
C GLY A 646 -97.87 71.47 -71.54
N ASN A 647 -97.59 71.43 -70.21
CA ASN A 647 -97.65 70.25 -69.27
C ASN A 647 -96.62 69.11 -69.49
N PRO A 648 -96.39 68.14 -68.53
CA PRO A 648 -97.00 67.84 -67.20
C PRO A 648 -95.99 67.98 -66.00
N ILE A 649 -96.19 67.72 -64.68
CA ILE A 649 -97.14 66.96 -63.80
C ILE A 649 -96.80 65.45 -63.66
N PHE A 650 -96.67 64.74 -62.50
CA PHE A 650 -96.67 64.96 -61.01
C PHE A 650 -95.30 64.48 -60.39
N SER A 651 -94.95 64.30 -59.10
CA SER A 651 -95.58 64.14 -57.73
C SER A 651 -96.13 62.72 -57.38
N ARG A 652 -96.08 62.14 -56.14
CA ARG A 652 -95.39 62.39 -54.83
C ARG A 652 -95.64 61.19 -53.86
N THR A 653 -94.71 60.85 -52.95
CA THR A 653 -94.87 60.13 -51.63
C THR A 653 -95.68 58.81 -51.44
N SER A 654 -95.00 57.85 -50.78
CA SER A 654 -95.47 56.95 -49.67
C SER A 654 -96.34 55.68 -49.90
N LEU A 655 -96.19 54.75 -48.94
CA LEU A 655 -96.99 53.55 -48.55
C LEU A 655 -96.62 52.14 -49.11
N THR A 656 -97.05 51.15 -48.32
CA THR A 656 -96.97 49.66 -48.38
C THR A 656 -97.64 49.07 -49.64
N ILE A 657 -97.47 47.80 -50.09
CA ILE A 657 -97.20 46.49 -49.45
C ILE A 657 -96.35 45.59 -50.38
N ALA A 658 -95.56 44.67 -49.79
CA ALA A 658 -94.87 43.50 -50.36
C ALA A 658 -93.74 43.79 -51.38
#